data_AF-A0A2R8BWQ3-F1
#
_entry.id   AF-A0A2R8BWQ3-F1
#
_cell.length_a   1.000
_cell.length_b   1.000
_cell.length_c   1.000
_cell.angle_alpha   90.00
_cell.angle_beta   90.00
_cell.angle_gamma   90.00
#
_symmetry.space_group_name_H-M   'P 1'
#
loop_
_entity.id
_entity.type
_entity.pdbx_description
1 polymer ?
#
loop_
_entity_poly.entity_id
_entity_poly.type
_entity_poly.pdbx_seq_one_letter_code
_entity_poly.pdbx_strand_id
1 'polypeptide(L)'
;MPTLSEYFDHLAEIATDAVKDEDNGPPVVDGPQDPAATAWSALAVHPMSMMETSYVAAVQKAVSHAGDPQEKLDAAFEALSGYYALHKDSPILLAPNTELLIDERILGLQSEIRRLEVIAQSDPSRTYNSLCGIVGEAAEILDSITSRDTVEFASEPIRDVAQYLGYKDLASTEDIVRAWADKNPEGDGPKTERQLDDVNTEVVEQLGKPNAAAASPRSLYNIGPFYLYRLMHRFVGGAPGKPMDLKAKGDASGSVTGVMHRPDWTWMARWHQERITDLGQRLEALDLRLKQDFGVGNEVLRYFLKGGRAMYTALHRPQEGGNDWDTGILINPDLRPEDWYTAFARVNDLVAIFLDEARFGYTELLERHRDQLLDPQPLQLAAHDGPRLFSRLALQAEHAEPMRATEPFRPAGVNGELIDIGVSARNTVELREHWRVLHIVKAEGIDGIATPVPTLPYFVDDFSTMIREAIQTNTVGRKLAKRLERLLTVLSEPDANLMEHLKRNLVTVTKAMPMTAEELELTPTKSDPWSMMLTWGLAALLNDTAIYAARQTWVAAFDTFAAENLPRLLKGNTEFDEMWQQIEPGIKNRESVAACREVFLAQCAVGTLADDIVADYQTVGQAVIGKENYQKAVNCVLEIIDNGYSKPIAGTYYRTGWLGLLAQARHVGVTIPMQSAPLLGGSVELYYRAEGTKAEEAFDQLAQAAGTAVAQYDVTVDAVNIAGQPALVVQTRNPLLGLKITEASTVLLVIRPEPLDGPTHASVLDFLNRGVTASIRDLSRLYTDRAASSEDFLIRSRGRHAAEFVLLDLLGRQLKT
;
A
#
# COMPACT_ATOMS: atom_id res chain seq x y z
N MET A 1 31.84 -3.95 -29.36
CA MET A 1 31.06 -3.49 -28.20
C MET A 1 29.88 -4.41 -28.08
N PRO A 2 29.46 -4.77 -26.85
CA PRO A 2 28.27 -5.59 -26.63
C PRO A 2 27.04 -5.00 -27.31
N THR A 3 26.14 -5.82 -27.83
CA THR A 3 24.77 -5.38 -28.12
C THR A 3 23.93 -5.42 -26.84
N LEU A 4 22.85 -4.64 -26.76
CA LEU A 4 21.90 -4.76 -25.64
C LEU A 4 21.29 -6.16 -25.56
N SER A 5 21.07 -6.82 -26.71
CA SER A 5 20.61 -8.22 -26.76
C SER A 5 21.59 -9.14 -26.03
N GLU A 6 22.89 -9.04 -26.29
CA GLU A 6 23.91 -9.85 -25.62
C GLU A 6 23.94 -9.60 -24.09
N TYR A 7 23.68 -8.36 -23.65
CA TYR A 7 23.57 -8.05 -22.23
C TYR A 7 22.36 -8.74 -21.59
N PHE A 8 21.17 -8.65 -22.19
CA PHE A 8 19.97 -9.27 -21.64
C PHE A 8 19.99 -10.80 -21.74
N ASP A 9 20.57 -11.37 -22.80
CA ASP A 9 20.83 -12.81 -22.90
C ASP A 9 21.73 -13.27 -21.74
N HIS A 10 22.78 -12.52 -21.40
CA HIS A 10 23.62 -12.82 -20.27
C HIS A 10 22.88 -12.74 -18.92
N LEU A 11 21.98 -11.76 -18.74
CA LEU A 11 21.12 -11.71 -17.55
C LEU A 11 20.20 -12.92 -17.46
N ALA A 12 19.67 -13.38 -18.59
CA ALA A 12 18.83 -14.57 -18.67
C ALA A 12 19.61 -15.85 -18.31
N GLU A 13 20.89 -15.94 -18.69
CA GLU A 13 21.79 -17.02 -18.26
C GLU A 13 21.98 -17.01 -16.73
N ILE A 14 22.26 -15.86 -16.13
CA ILE A 14 22.39 -15.71 -14.67
C ILE A 14 21.09 -16.12 -13.96
N ALA A 15 19.94 -15.71 -14.49
CA ALA A 15 18.64 -16.06 -13.96
C ALA A 15 18.39 -17.58 -14.03
N THR A 16 18.77 -18.20 -15.14
CA THR A 16 18.71 -19.65 -15.33
C THR A 16 19.59 -20.36 -14.31
N ASP A 17 20.81 -19.88 -14.10
CA ASP A 17 21.75 -20.45 -13.12
C ASP A 17 21.23 -20.35 -11.68
N ALA A 18 20.54 -19.27 -11.32
CA ALA A 18 19.96 -19.08 -10.00
C ALA A 18 18.87 -20.09 -9.63
N VAL A 19 18.27 -20.76 -10.62
CA VAL A 19 17.20 -21.75 -10.43
C VAL A 19 17.61 -23.17 -10.81
N LYS A 20 18.90 -23.42 -11.09
CA LYS A 20 19.43 -24.76 -11.40
C LYS A 20 19.47 -25.63 -10.14
N ASP A 21 18.52 -26.56 -10.01
CA ASP A 21 18.64 -27.74 -9.14
C ASP A 21 19.33 -28.91 -9.87
N GLU A 22 19.57 -30.03 -9.16
CA GLU A 22 20.29 -31.25 -9.64
C GLU A 22 19.75 -31.85 -10.97
N ASP A 23 18.54 -31.46 -11.41
CA ASP A 23 17.86 -31.94 -12.63
C ASP A 23 17.79 -30.94 -13.81
N ASN A 24 18.66 -29.92 -13.84
CA ASN A 24 18.64 -28.77 -14.77
C ASN A 24 17.35 -27.92 -14.64
N GLY A 25 17.46 -26.81 -13.91
CA GLY A 25 16.37 -25.85 -13.71
C GLY A 25 15.74 -25.32 -15.01
N PRO A 26 14.52 -24.75 -14.94
CA PRO A 26 13.83 -24.19 -16.09
C PRO A 26 14.62 -23.04 -16.75
N PRO A 27 14.75 -23.01 -18.10
CA PRO A 27 15.50 -21.95 -18.79
C PRO A 27 14.82 -20.59 -18.64
N VAL A 28 15.62 -19.53 -18.62
CA VAL A 28 15.16 -18.14 -18.71
C VAL A 28 15.74 -17.53 -19.98
N VAL A 29 14.93 -16.77 -20.73
CA VAL A 29 15.32 -16.08 -21.97
C VAL A 29 14.80 -14.65 -21.98
N ASP A 30 15.43 -13.76 -22.76
CA ASP A 30 14.94 -12.39 -22.97
C ASP A 30 13.53 -12.43 -23.61
N GLY A 31 12.64 -11.59 -23.08
CA GLY A 31 11.26 -11.48 -23.50
C GLY A 31 11.02 -10.29 -24.44
N PRO A 32 9.88 -10.23 -25.13
CA PRO A 32 9.47 -9.01 -25.81
C PRO A 32 9.19 -7.88 -24.79
N GLN A 33 9.73 -6.69 -25.07
CA GLN A 33 9.61 -5.49 -24.24
C GLN A 33 8.44 -4.57 -24.69
N ASP A 34 7.33 -5.19 -25.09
CA ASP A 34 6.08 -4.52 -25.45
C ASP A 34 5.22 -4.30 -24.18
N PRO A 35 4.62 -3.12 -23.95
CA PRO A 35 3.66 -2.91 -22.86
C PRO A 35 2.57 -3.97 -22.80
N ALA A 36 2.11 -4.47 -23.96
CA ALA A 36 1.07 -5.48 -24.05
C ALA A 36 1.54 -6.88 -23.62
N ALA A 37 2.83 -7.19 -23.75
CA ALA A 37 3.32 -8.54 -23.54
C ALA A 37 3.16 -9.02 -22.08
N THR A 38 2.86 -8.10 -21.17
CA THR A 38 2.85 -8.28 -19.71
C THR A 38 1.49 -8.28 -19.05
N ALA A 39 0.50 -7.83 -19.79
CA ALA A 39 -0.55 -7.06 -19.15
C ALA A 39 -1.49 -8.00 -18.44
N TRP A 40 -1.37 -8.02 -17.11
CA TRP A 40 -2.43 -8.52 -16.25
C TRP A 40 -2.80 -7.44 -15.27
N SER A 41 -3.89 -6.79 -15.65
CA SER A 41 -4.75 -5.87 -14.89
C SER A 41 -4.61 -4.39 -15.28
N ALA A 42 -4.97 -4.04 -16.52
CA ALA A 42 -5.38 -2.67 -16.79
C ALA A 42 -6.52 -2.31 -15.81
N LEU A 43 -6.31 -1.27 -15.00
CA LEU A 43 -7.33 -0.72 -14.12
C LEU A 43 -8.43 -0.11 -14.97
N ALA A 44 -9.50 -0.86 -15.22
CA ALA A 44 -10.78 -0.24 -15.58
C ALA A 44 -11.40 0.31 -14.28
N VAL A 45 -11.11 1.56 -13.93
CA VAL A 45 -11.99 2.33 -13.02
C VAL A 45 -12.72 3.34 -13.92
N HIS A 46 -14.04 3.50 -13.94
CA HIS A 46 -15.04 3.49 -12.87
C HIS A 46 -16.45 3.36 -13.50
N PRO A 47 -17.43 2.70 -12.85
CA PRO A 47 -18.62 3.48 -12.50
C PRO A 47 -19.18 3.09 -11.13
N MET A 48 -19.21 4.08 -10.25
CA MET A 48 -19.70 4.09 -8.88
C MET A 48 -18.73 3.44 -7.88
N SER A 49 -18.19 4.29 -7.01
CA SER A 49 -17.65 4.02 -5.67
C SER A 49 -18.53 3.06 -4.84
N MET A 50 -19.78 2.84 -5.23
CA MET A 50 -20.68 1.80 -4.69
C MET A 50 -20.26 0.36 -5.04
N MET A 51 -19.49 0.13 -6.10
CA MET A 51 -19.01 -1.20 -6.48
C MET A 51 -17.68 -1.58 -5.82
N GLU A 52 -16.91 -0.62 -5.30
CA GLU A 52 -15.66 -0.89 -4.55
C GLU A 52 -15.90 -1.91 -3.44
N THR A 53 -16.96 -1.70 -2.69
CA THR A 53 -17.40 -2.62 -1.66
C THR A 53 -17.86 -3.98 -2.20
N SER A 54 -18.52 -3.99 -3.37
CA SER A 54 -19.19 -5.18 -3.90
C SER A 54 -18.23 -6.16 -4.59
N TYR A 55 -17.20 -5.66 -5.30
CA TYR A 55 -16.16 -6.53 -5.86
C TYR A 55 -15.14 -6.93 -4.79
N VAL A 56 -14.69 -6.03 -3.91
CA VAL A 56 -13.77 -6.41 -2.83
C VAL A 56 -14.43 -7.49 -1.96
N ALA A 57 -15.75 -7.42 -1.74
CA ALA A 57 -16.50 -8.49 -1.07
C ALA A 57 -16.51 -9.82 -1.83
N ALA A 58 -16.63 -9.81 -3.16
CA ALA A 58 -16.56 -11.04 -3.95
C ALA A 58 -15.16 -11.66 -3.91
N VAL A 59 -14.14 -10.82 -3.96
CA VAL A 59 -12.71 -11.16 -3.89
C VAL A 59 -12.35 -11.75 -2.54
N GLN A 60 -12.70 -11.05 -1.47
CA GLN A 60 -12.40 -11.54 -0.13
C GLN A 60 -13.27 -12.72 0.28
N LYS A 61 -14.51 -12.81 -0.20
CA LYS A 61 -15.30 -14.04 -0.04
C LYS A 61 -14.60 -15.20 -0.74
N ALA A 62 -14.06 -15.02 -1.94
CA ALA A 62 -13.29 -16.09 -2.58
C ALA A 62 -12.05 -16.45 -1.75
N VAL A 63 -11.29 -15.45 -1.28
CA VAL A 63 -10.13 -15.61 -0.37
C VAL A 63 -10.50 -16.34 0.92
N SER A 64 -11.64 -16.03 1.55
CA SER A 64 -12.00 -16.57 2.86
C SER A 64 -12.32 -18.07 2.82
N HIS A 65 -12.61 -18.62 1.64
CA HIS A 65 -12.86 -20.04 1.44
C HIS A 65 -11.60 -20.82 1.01
N ALA A 66 -10.50 -20.11 0.77
CA ALA A 66 -9.21 -20.70 0.44
C ALA A 66 -8.39 -20.99 1.71
N GLY A 67 -7.66 -22.10 1.72
CA GLY A 67 -6.91 -22.56 2.87
C GLY A 67 -5.60 -21.80 3.03
N ASP A 68 -4.63 -22.15 2.19
CA ASP A 68 -3.28 -21.63 2.30
C ASP A 68 -3.11 -20.21 1.67
N PRO A 69 -2.02 -19.48 1.96
CA PRO A 69 -1.80 -18.14 1.42
C PRO A 69 -1.80 -18.08 -0.11
N GLN A 70 -1.45 -19.19 -0.76
CA GLN A 70 -1.33 -19.29 -2.20
C GLN A 70 -2.70 -19.45 -2.87
N GLU A 71 -3.54 -20.33 -2.32
CA GLU A 71 -4.95 -20.50 -2.70
C GLU A 71 -5.74 -19.22 -2.46
N LYS A 72 -5.41 -18.48 -1.40
CA LYS A 72 -6.01 -17.17 -1.10
C LYS A 72 -5.71 -16.14 -2.18
N LEU A 73 -4.45 -16.05 -2.61
CA LEU A 73 -4.07 -15.18 -3.71
C LEU A 73 -4.74 -15.59 -5.04
N ASP A 74 -4.87 -16.89 -5.31
CA ASP A 74 -5.56 -17.42 -6.48
C ASP A 74 -7.06 -17.08 -6.47
N ALA A 75 -7.73 -17.28 -5.33
CA ALA A 75 -9.15 -17.01 -5.19
C ALA A 75 -9.47 -15.50 -5.27
N ALA A 76 -8.61 -14.64 -4.71
CA ALA A 76 -8.73 -13.19 -4.88
C ALA A 76 -8.71 -12.81 -6.37
N PHE A 77 -7.76 -13.40 -7.09
CA PHE A 77 -7.51 -13.10 -8.47
C PHE A 77 -8.65 -13.56 -9.40
N GLU A 78 -9.13 -14.78 -9.22
CA GLU A 78 -10.27 -15.32 -9.98
C GLU A 78 -11.55 -14.50 -9.76
N ALA A 79 -11.78 -14.06 -8.53
CA ALA A 79 -12.92 -13.22 -8.23
C ALA A 79 -12.79 -11.81 -8.82
N LEU A 80 -11.57 -11.23 -8.84
CA LEU A 80 -11.32 -9.92 -9.47
C LEU A 80 -11.55 -9.97 -10.99
N SER A 81 -11.09 -11.01 -11.66
CA SER A 81 -11.19 -11.15 -13.13
C SER A 81 -12.63 -11.26 -13.63
N GLY A 82 -13.59 -11.59 -12.76
CA GLY A 82 -15.02 -11.56 -13.07
C GLY A 82 -15.64 -10.15 -13.16
N TYR A 83 -14.97 -9.11 -12.62
CA TYR A 83 -15.46 -7.73 -12.62
C TYR A 83 -14.63 -6.80 -13.51
N TYR A 84 -13.35 -7.11 -13.70
CA TYR A 84 -12.44 -6.35 -14.54
C TYR A 84 -12.12 -7.14 -15.80
N ALA A 85 -12.19 -6.47 -16.94
CA ALA A 85 -11.63 -7.03 -18.15
C ALA A 85 -10.10 -6.88 -18.07
N LEU A 86 -9.44 -7.95 -17.61
CA LEU A 86 -7.99 -8.04 -17.58
C LEU A 86 -7.50 -8.20 -19.02
N HIS A 87 -7.33 -7.08 -19.70
CA HIS A 87 -6.80 -7.05 -21.05
C HIS A 87 -5.27 -7.03 -21.03
N LYS A 88 -4.69 -7.66 -22.06
CA LYS A 88 -3.26 -7.64 -22.34
C LYS A 88 -2.81 -6.34 -23.01
N ASP A 89 -3.61 -5.29 -22.97
CA ASP A 89 -3.34 -4.06 -23.71
C ASP A 89 -2.63 -3.04 -22.82
N SER A 90 -2.14 -1.96 -23.42
CA SER A 90 -1.50 -0.84 -22.72
C SER A 90 -2.36 -0.30 -21.56
N PRO A 91 -1.75 0.28 -20.51
CA PRO A 91 -2.50 0.92 -19.43
C PRO A 91 -3.52 1.93 -19.95
N ILE A 92 -4.75 1.90 -19.43
CA ILE A 92 -5.82 2.80 -19.86
C ILE A 92 -5.71 4.13 -19.09
N LEU A 93 -5.76 5.23 -19.83
CA LEU A 93 -5.87 6.58 -19.27
C LEU A 93 -7.33 6.84 -18.84
N LEU A 94 -7.50 7.34 -17.62
CA LEU A 94 -8.79 7.45 -16.94
C LEU A 94 -9.39 8.85 -17.02
N ALA A 95 -8.55 9.89 -17.08
CA ALA A 95 -9.03 11.26 -17.08
C ALA A 95 -9.37 11.73 -18.50
N PRO A 96 -10.39 12.58 -18.66
CA PRO A 96 -10.77 13.07 -19.97
C PRO A 96 -9.70 14.02 -20.52
N ASN A 97 -9.49 13.94 -21.85
CA ASN A 97 -8.56 14.76 -22.62
C ASN A 97 -7.10 14.66 -22.13
N THR A 98 -6.71 13.52 -21.58
CA THR A 98 -5.31 13.20 -21.29
C THR A 98 -4.60 12.88 -22.61
N GLU A 99 -3.32 13.27 -22.72
CA GLU A 99 -2.45 12.90 -23.83
C GLU A 99 -2.32 11.37 -23.93
N LEU A 100 -2.41 10.84 -25.16
CA LEU A 100 -2.31 9.40 -25.42
C LEU A 100 -0.92 8.87 -25.07
N LEU A 101 -0.84 7.59 -24.69
CA LEU A 101 0.45 6.92 -24.52
C LEU A 101 1.18 6.82 -25.88
N ILE A 102 2.51 6.75 -25.85
CA ILE A 102 3.36 6.70 -27.05
C ILE A 102 2.97 5.54 -27.96
N ASP A 103 2.68 4.36 -27.42
CA ASP A 103 2.25 3.22 -28.23
C ASP A 103 0.86 3.42 -28.84
N GLU A 104 -0.05 4.11 -28.16
CA GLU A 104 -1.36 4.47 -28.72
C GLU A 104 -1.20 5.50 -29.86
N ARG A 105 -0.28 6.45 -29.71
CA ARG A 105 0.08 7.42 -30.75
C ARG A 105 0.67 6.70 -31.97
N ILE A 106 1.58 5.75 -31.77
CA ILE A 106 2.17 4.92 -32.84
C ILE A 106 1.10 4.07 -33.54
N LEU A 107 0.19 3.44 -32.80
CA LEU A 107 -0.95 2.70 -33.37
C LEU A 107 -1.88 3.62 -34.20
N GLY A 108 -2.04 4.87 -33.75
CA GLY A 108 -2.71 5.93 -34.51
C GLY A 108 -2.03 6.21 -35.84
N LEU A 109 -0.70 6.38 -35.84
CA LEU A 109 0.10 6.56 -37.05
C LEU A 109 -0.03 5.37 -38.01
N GLN A 110 0.10 4.15 -37.52
CA GLN A 110 -0.06 2.93 -38.32
C GLN A 110 -1.47 2.82 -38.93
N SER A 111 -2.49 3.23 -38.18
CA SER A 111 -3.87 3.22 -38.67
C SER A 111 -4.10 4.28 -39.73
N GLU A 112 -3.49 5.45 -39.60
CA GLU A 112 -3.53 6.49 -40.61
C GLU A 112 -2.78 6.06 -41.88
N ILE A 113 -1.59 5.46 -41.78
CA ILE A 113 -0.86 4.91 -42.94
C ILE A 113 -1.73 3.92 -43.72
N ARG A 114 -2.31 2.91 -43.04
CA ARG A 114 -3.22 1.93 -43.67
C ARG A 114 -4.41 2.59 -44.38
N ARG A 115 -4.91 3.69 -43.83
CA ARG A 115 -5.99 4.47 -44.46
C ARG A 115 -5.49 5.20 -45.72
N LEU A 116 -4.29 5.77 -45.67
CA LEU A 116 -3.67 6.50 -46.77
C LEU A 116 -3.31 5.61 -47.94
N GLU A 117 -2.85 4.37 -47.70
CA GLU A 117 -2.56 3.37 -48.74
C GLU A 117 -3.74 3.14 -49.68
N VAL A 118 -4.97 3.20 -49.15
CA VAL A 118 -6.20 3.00 -49.94
C VAL A 118 -6.52 4.20 -50.84
N ILE A 119 -6.14 5.41 -50.44
CA ILE A 119 -6.55 6.65 -51.12
C ILE A 119 -5.42 7.34 -51.88
N ALA A 120 -4.15 6.97 -51.69
CA ALA A 120 -2.97 7.64 -52.23
C ALA A 120 -3.01 7.88 -53.75
N GLN A 121 -3.53 6.92 -54.53
CA GLN A 121 -3.69 7.09 -55.99
C GLN A 121 -4.83 8.03 -56.36
N SER A 122 -5.91 8.03 -55.57
CA SER A 122 -7.15 8.73 -55.88
C SER A 122 -7.19 10.18 -55.37
N ASP A 123 -6.42 10.49 -54.32
CA ASP A 123 -6.36 11.82 -53.69
C ASP A 123 -4.94 12.13 -53.17
N PRO A 124 -3.96 12.37 -54.08
CA PRO A 124 -2.56 12.57 -53.70
C PRO A 124 -2.34 13.78 -52.79
N SER A 125 -3.07 14.88 -53.02
CA SER A 125 -2.97 16.10 -52.20
C SER A 125 -3.42 15.88 -50.76
N ARG A 126 -4.50 15.12 -50.54
CA ARG A 126 -4.94 14.79 -49.19
C ARG A 126 -3.94 13.86 -48.50
N THR A 127 -3.44 12.85 -49.22
CA THR A 127 -2.42 11.95 -48.67
C THR A 127 -1.17 12.70 -48.27
N TYR A 128 -0.68 13.60 -49.13
CA TYR A 128 0.48 14.43 -48.84
C TYR A 128 0.32 15.30 -47.57
N ASN A 129 -0.84 15.94 -47.40
CA ASN A 129 -1.12 16.73 -46.21
C ASN A 129 -1.18 15.86 -44.93
N SER A 130 -1.79 14.67 -45.01
CA SER A 130 -1.77 13.71 -43.89
C SER A 130 -0.36 13.21 -43.58
N LEU A 131 0.50 12.99 -44.59
CA LEU A 131 1.90 12.62 -44.38
C LEU A 131 2.69 13.70 -43.63
N CYS A 132 2.47 14.98 -43.95
CA CYS A 132 3.05 16.08 -43.17
C CYS A 132 2.60 16.03 -41.69
N GLY A 133 1.33 15.68 -41.45
CA GLY A 133 0.80 15.47 -40.11
C GLY A 133 1.45 14.29 -39.38
N ILE A 134 1.62 13.15 -40.06
CA ILE A 134 2.33 11.96 -39.53
C ILE A 134 3.77 12.31 -39.15
N VAL A 135 4.47 13.08 -39.99
CA VAL A 135 5.84 13.55 -39.72
C VAL A 135 5.88 14.46 -38.49
N GLY A 136 4.91 15.37 -38.35
CA GLY A 136 4.80 16.24 -37.17
C GLY A 136 4.57 15.45 -35.89
N GLU A 137 3.60 14.53 -35.90
CA GLU A 137 3.29 13.64 -34.78
C GLU A 137 4.49 12.76 -34.41
N ALA A 138 5.21 12.21 -35.39
CA ALA A 138 6.42 11.43 -35.15
C ALA A 138 7.54 12.26 -34.48
N ALA A 139 7.70 13.52 -34.88
CA ALA A 139 8.63 14.43 -34.22
C ALA A 139 8.22 14.80 -32.79
N GLU A 140 6.92 14.95 -32.51
CA GLU A 140 6.41 15.12 -31.15
C GLU A 140 6.62 13.86 -30.30
N ILE A 141 6.46 12.66 -30.87
CA ILE A 141 6.81 11.40 -30.18
C ILE A 141 8.31 11.40 -29.82
N LEU A 142 9.19 11.83 -30.74
CA LEU A 142 10.63 11.97 -30.45
C LEU A 142 10.88 12.95 -29.29
N ASP A 143 10.19 14.10 -29.24
CA ASP A 143 10.32 15.06 -28.12
C ASP A 143 9.86 14.46 -26.78
N SER A 144 8.91 13.51 -26.78
CA SER A 144 8.45 12.81 -25.57
C SER A 144 9.42 11.73 -25.09
N ILE A 145 10.13 11.04 -25.99
CA ILE A 145 10.97 9.87 -25.63
C ILE A 145 12.46 10.17 -25.52
N THR A 146 12.95 11.23 -26.17
CA THR A 146 14.37 11.57 -26.27
C THR A 146 14.59 13.08 -26.35
N SER A 147 15.85 13.51 -26.18
CA SER A 147 16.26 14.89 -26.42
C SER A 147 17.22 14.98 -27.60
N ARG A 148 17.32 16.16 -28.23
CA ARG A 148 18.28 16.42 -29.31
C ARG A 148 19.74 16.18 -28.88
N ASP A 149 20.04 16.38 -27.60
CA ASP A 149 21.37 16.17 -27.01
C ASP A 149 21.67 14.70 -26.71
N THR A 150 20.64 13.86 -26.55
CA THR A 150 20.79 12.46 -26.15
C THR A 150 20.35 11.44 -27.20
N VAL A 151 19.74 11.89 -28.31
CA VAL A 151 19.18 11.00 -29.34
C VAL A 151 20.20 10.05 -29.95
N GLU A 152 21.50 10.39 -29.94
CA GLU A 152 22.57 9.48 -30.39
C GLU A 152 22.71 8.23 -29.50
N PHE A 153 22.19 8.27 -28.27
CA PHE A 153 22.09 7.14 -27.36
C PHE A 153 20.72 6.46 -27.41
N ALA A 154 19.73 6.95 -28.15
CA ALA A 154 18.47 6.25 -28.30
C ALA A 154 18.67 4.88 -28.98
N SER A 155 17.67 3.99 -28.91
CA SER A 155 17.73 2.71 -29.61
C SER A 155 17.90 2.90 -31.12
N GLU A 156 18.43 1.89 -31.81
CA GLU A 156 18.65 1.94 -33.26
C GLU A 156 17.41 2.39 -34.05
N PRO A 157 16.19 1.84 -33.82
CA PRO A 157 15.01 2.31 -34.54
C PRO A 157 14.71 3.80 -34.29
N ILE A 158 14.88 4.29 -33.07
CA ILE A 158 14.63 5.70 -32.74
C ILE A 158 15.67 6.63 -33.37
N ARG A 159 16.93 6.19 -33.45
CA ARG A 159 18.00 6.92 -34.15
C ARG A 159 17.74 7.02 -35.65
N ASP A 160 17.29 5.94 -36.26
CA ASP A 160 16.99 5.91 -37.69
C ASP A 160 15.86 6.90 -38.02
N VAL A 161 14.79 6.92 -37.23
CA VAL A 161 13.70 7.91 -37.33
C VAL A 161 14.23 9.33 -37.16
N ALA A 162 15.01 9.58 -36.10
CA ALA A 162 15.57 10.89 -35.81
C ALA A 162 16.50 11.38 -36.94
N GLN A 163 17.28 10.49 -37.54
CA GLN A 163 18.15 10.79 -38.67
C GLN A 163 17.34 11.11 -39.92
N TYR A 164 16.32 10.31 -40.24
CA TYR A 164 15.42 10.54 -41.38
C TYR A 164 14.75 11.92 -41.28
N LEU A 165 14.25 12.26 -40.09
CA LEU A 165 13.58 13.52 -39.81
C LEU A 165 14.54 14.72 -39.65
N GLY A 166 15.85 14.49 -39.54
CA GLY A 166 16.81 15.56 -39.24
C GLY A 166 16.62 16.16 -37.84
N TYR A 167 16.08 15.38 -36.90
CA TYR A 167 15.67 15.82 -35.56
C TYR A 167 16.79 16.52 -34.78
N LYS A 168 18.04 16.02 -34.89
CA LYS A 168 19.20 16.59 -34.18
C LYS A 168 19.54 18.02 -34.61
N ASP A 169 19.33 18.33 -35.89
CA ASP A 169 19.78 19.59 -36.49
C ASP A 169 18.68 20.66 -36.54
N LEU A 170 17.43 20.30 -36.19
CA LEU A 170 16.26 21.16 -36.31
C LEU A 170 15.69 21.51 -34.93
N ALA A 171 15.33 22.79 -34.77
CA ALA A 171 15.01 23.37 -33.47
C ALA A 171 13.60 23.02 -32.96
N SER A 172 12.65 22.68 -33.84
CA SER A 172 11.25 22.46 -33.50
C SER A 172 10.56 21.45 -34.42
N THR A 173 9.44 20.88 -33.98
CA THR A 173 8.52 20.06 -34.79
C THR A 173 8.12 20.77 -36.08
N GLU A 174 7.80 22.07 -36.01
CA GLU A 174 7.42 22.85 -37.19
C GLU A 174 8.56 22.94 -38.22
N ASP A 175 9.80 23.10 -37.76
CA ASP A 175 10.97 23.14 -38.64
C ASP A 175 11.27 21.76 -39.27
N ILE A 176 11.01 20.67 -38.54
CA ILE A 176 11.10 19.29 -39.05
C ILE A 176 10.08 19.07 -40.17
N VAL A 177 8.81 19.41 -39.94
CA VAL A 177 7.75 19.27 -40.96
C VAL A 177 8.08 20.11 -42.18
N ARG A 178 8.52 21.36 -42.01
CA ARG A 178 8.92 22.24 -43.12
C ARG A 178 10.10 21.67 -43.90
N ALA A 179 11.16 21.24 -43.21
CA ALA A 179 12.35 20.67 -43.85
C ALA A 179 12.04 19.36 -44.59
N TRP A 180 11.15 18.53 -44.04
CA TRP A 180 10.67 17.33 -44.72
C TRP A 180 9.85 17.68 -45.97
N ALA A 181 8.92 18.64 -45.87
CA ALA A 181 8.09 19.08 -46.99
C ALA A 181 8.92 19.73 -48.12
N ASP A 182 9.96 20.50 -47.77
CA ASP A 182 10.88 21.12 -48.73
C ASP A 182 11.71 20.06 -49.50
N LYS A 183 12.15 18.99 -48.82
CA LYS A 183 12.85 17.85 -49.43
C LYS A 183 11.92 16.94 -50.22
N ASN A 184 10.66 16.84 -49.81
CA ASN A 184 9.63 15.99 -50.37
C ASN A 184 8.44 16.83 -50.84
N PRO A 185 8.56 17.64 -51.90
CA PRO A 185 7.46 18.49 -52.33
C PRO A 185 6.28 17.65 -52.83
N GLU A 186 5.07 18.19 -52.73
CA GLU A 186 3.83 17.55 -53.22
C GLU A 186 4.01 17.03 -54.67
N GLY A 187 3.41 15.88 -54.95
CA GLY A 187 3.63 15.10 -56.17
C GLY A 187 2.36 14.64 -56.85
N ASP A 188 2.52 13.97 -57.98
CA ASP A 188 1.47 13.14 -58.54
C ASP A 188 1.32 11.82 -57.74
N GLY A 189 0.24 11.07 -57.99
CA GLY A 189 -0.07 9.84 -57.25
C GLY A 189 1.14 8.90 -57.03
N PRO A 190 1.89 8.52 -58.08
CA PRO A 190 3.05 7.63 -57.92
C PRO A 190 4.19 8.20 -57.05
N LYS A 191 4.35 9.53 -57.01
CA LYS A 191 5.35 10.17 -56.13
C LYS A 191 4.85 10.20 -54.69
N THR A 192 3.57 10.50 -54.48
CA THR A 192 2.94 10.48 -53.15
C THR A 192 2.89 9.07 -52.56
N GLU A 193 2.68 8.03 -53.38
CA GLU A 193 2.79 6.63 -52.94
C GLU A 193 4.20 6.29 -52.45
N ARG A 194 5.24 6.70 -53.17
CA ARG A 194 6.62 6.49 -52.69
C ARG A 194 6.90 7.25 -51.40
N GLN A 195 6.41 8.48 -51.27
CA GLN A 195 6.53 9.25 -50.04
C GLN A 195 5.79 8.57 -48.87
N LEU A 196 4.64 7.94 -49.13
CA LEU A 196 3.91 7.16 -48.16
C LEU A 196 4.68 5.91 -47.74
N ASP A 197 5.21 5.14 -48.70
CA ASP A 197 6.05 3.97 -48.43
C ASP A 197 7.30 4.35 -47.62
N ASP A 198 7.98 5.43 -48.03
CA ASP A 198 9.18 5.95 -47.36
C ASP A 198 8.86 6.34 -45.90
N VAL A 199 7.77 7.09 -45.66
CA VAL A 199 7.37 7.47 -44.29
C VAL A 199 6.94 6.26 -43.48
N ASN A 200 6.24 5.29 -44.08
CA ASN A 200 5.87 4.07 -43.38
C ASN A 200 7.13 3.30 -42.93
N THR A 201 8.07 3.02 -43.83
CA THR A 201 9.26 2.20 -43.55
C THR A 201 10.30 2.89 -42.69
N GLU A 202 10.57 4.18 -42.93
CA GLU A 202 11.62 4.93 -42.23
C GLU A 202 11.16 5.55 -40.91
N VAL A 203 9.84 5.74 -40.73
CA VAL A 203 9.27 6.37 -39.52
C VAL A 203 8.36 5.41 -38.76
N VAL A 204 7.21 5.08 -39.32
CA VAL A 204 6.11 4.44 -38.57
C VAL A 204 6.44 3.00 -38.15
N GLU A 205 7.04 2.21 -39.04
CA GLU A 205 7.48 0.85 -38.76
C GLU A 205 8.64 0.82 -37.76
N GLN A 206 9.57 1.79 -37.84
CA GLN A 206 10.70 1.88 -36.92
C GLN A 206 10.24 2.20 -35.49
N LEU A 207 9.35 3.19 -35.32
CA LEU A 207 8.79 3.55 -34.02
C LEU A 207 8.06 2.35 -33.37
N GLY A 208 7.39 1.51 -34.18
CA GLY A 208 6.67 0.34 -33.70
C GLY A 208 7.51 -0.91 -33.43
N LYS A 209 8.85 -0.86 -33.58
CA LYS A 209 9.69 -2.05 -33.35
C LYS A 209 9.78 -2.41 -31.86
N PRO A 210 9.68 -3.70 -31.48
CA PRO A 210 9.76 -4.12 -30.08
C PRO A 210 11.07 -3.78 -29.36
N ASN A 211 12.17 -3.57 -30.11
CA ASN A 211 13.48 -3.17 -29.56
C ASN A 211 13.65 -1.64 -29.48
N ALA A 212 12.61 -0.86 -29.76
CA ALA A 212 12.63 0.58 -29.57
C ALA A 212 12.81 0.96 -28.08
N ALA A 213 12.31 0.11 -27.17
CA ALA A 213 12.47 0.24 -25.72
C ALA A 213 12.98 -1.09 -25.10
N ALA A 214 13.74 -0.97 -24.02
CA ALA A 214 14.35 -2.10 -23.30
C ALA A 214 13.60 -2.41 -21.99
N ALA A 215 12.51 -1.71 -21.70
CA ALA A 215 11.68 -1.91 -20.53
C ALA A 215 10.21 -1.73 -20.89
N SER A 216 9.34 -2.19 -20.00
CA SER A 216 7.89 -2.11 -20.15
C SER A 216 7.22 -1.57 -18.89
N PRO A 217 6.28 -0.61 -19.02
CA PRO A 217 5.43 -0.18 -17.92
C PRO A 217 4.36 -1.23 -17.64
N ARG A 218 3.98 -1.37 -16.36
CA ARG A 218 2.85 -2.19 -15.92
C ARG A 218 2.02 -1.47 -14.87
N SER A 219 0.71 -1.73 -14.89
CA SER A 219 -0.19 -1.52 -13.75
C SER A 219 -0.63 -2.89 -13.22
N LEU A 220 -0.53 -3.08 -11.91
CA LEU A 220 -0.82 -4.31 -11.20
C LEU A 220 -1.76 -4.03 -10.02
N TYR A 221 -2.71 -4.92 -9.80
CA TYR A 221 -3.59 -4.93 -8.62
C TYR A 221 -3.45 -6.26 -7.87
N ASN A 222 -2.23 -6.59 -7.44
CA ASN A 222 -1.92 -7.83 -6.72
C ASN A 222 -1.80 -7.63 -5.20
N ILE A 223 -1.85 -6.39 -4.71
CA ILE A 223 -1.76 -6.05 -3.30
C ILE A 223 -3.01 -5.23 -2.95
N GLY A 224 -3.97 -5.85 -2.26
CA GLY A 224 -5.31 -5.27 -2.06
C GLY A 224 -5.33 -3.80 -1.60
N PRO A 225 -4.43 -3.35 -0.70
CA PRO A 225 -4.38 -1.96 -0.27
C PRO A 225 -3.78 -0.94 -1.27
N PHE A 226 -3.17 -1.35 -2.38
CA PHE A 226 -2.44 -0.46 -3.28
C PHE A 226 -2.70 -0.76 -4.76
N TYR A 227 -2.77 0.31 -5.57
CA TYR A 227 -2.56 0.24 -7.02
C TYR A 227 -1.06 0.34 -7.29
N LEU A 228 -0.50 -0.61 -8.02
CA LEU A 228 0.94 -0.76 -8.18
C LEU A 228 1.36 -0.54 -9.63
N TYR A 229 2.22 0.44 -9.87
CA TYR A 229 2.74 0.74 -11.20
C TYR A 229 4.24 0.44 -11.21
N ARG A 230 4.73 -0.17 -12.28
CA ARG A 230 6.12 -0.64 -12.34
C ARG A 230 6.74 -0.41 -13.70
N LEU A 231 8.00 -0.03 -13.71
CA LEU A 231 8.87 -0.17 -14.88
C LEU A 231 9.72 -1.43 -14.69
N MET A 232 9.76 -2.30 -15.69
CA MET A 232 10.56 -3.52 -15.62
C MET A 232 11.06 -4.00 -16.98
N HIS A 233 12.24 -4.61 -16.98
CA HIS A 233 12.69 -5.45 -18.08
C HIS A 233 12.18 -6.88 -17.89
N ARG A 234 11.91 -7.58 -18.99
CA ARG A 234 11.20 -8.85 -18.95
C ARG A 234 11.98 -10.02 -19.50
N PHE A 235 11.81 -11.13 -18.80
CA PHE A 235 12.28 -12.42 -19.24
C PHE A 235 11.13 -13.44 -19.23
N VAL A 236 11.33 -14.52 -19.98
CA VAL A 236 10.42 -15.66 -20.06
C VAL A 236 11.10 -16.86 -19.41
N GLY A 237 10.50 -17.43 -18.38
CA GLY A 237 11.04 -18.52 -17.57
C GLY A 237 10.25 -19.83 -17.70
N GLY A 238 10.95 -20.95 -17.86
CA GLY A 238 10.36 -22.26 -18.10
C GLY A 238 10.34 -22.67 -19.57
N ALA A 239 9.94 -23.91 -19.82
CA ALA A 239 9.75 -24.43 -21.17
C ALA A 239 8.26 -24.58 -21.48
N PRO A 240 7.85 -24.56 -22.76
CA PRO A 240 6.48 -24.91 -23.14
C PRO A 240 6.07 -26.26 -22.53
N GLY A 241 4.96 -26.29 -21.80
CA GLY A 241 4.46 -27.48 -21.09
C GLY A 241 5.12 -27.77 -19.73
N LYS A 242 6.15 -27.02 -19.33
CA LYS A 242 6.83 -27.09 -18.02
C LYS A 242 7.08 -25.67 -17.48
N PRO A 243 6.05 -25.00 -16.95
CA PRO A 243 6.18 -23.66 -16.40
C PRO A 243 7.09 -23.65 -15.17
N MET A 244 7.72 -22.51 -14.93
CA MET A 244 8.48 -22.26 -13.70
C MET A 244 7.53 -22.16 -12.49
N ASP A 245 7.94 -22.71 -11.35
CA ASP A 245 7.21 -22.52 -10.09
C ASP A 245 7.49 -21.13 -9.46
N LEU A 246 6.79 -20.82 -8.38
CA LEU A 246 6.84 -19.50 -7.74
C LEU A 246 8.14 -19.21 -7.04
N LYS A 247 8.76 -20.24 -6.45
CA LYS A 247 10.04 -20.09 -5.78
C LYS A 247 11.10 -19.79 -6.82
N ALA A 248 11.16 -20.60 -7.88
CA ALA A 248 12.06 -20.37 -9.01
C ALA A 248 11.81 -19.01 -9.67
N LYS A 249 10.56 -18.58 -9.87
CA LYS A 249 10.26 -17.22 -10.39
C LYS A 249 10.81 -16.14 -9.46
N GLY A 250 10.61 -16.29 -8.16
CA GLY A 250 11.13 -15.36 -7.15
C GLY A 250 12.66 -15.28 -7.17
N ASP A 251 13.33 -16.44 -7.18
CA ASP A 251 14.78 -16.57 -7.17
C ASP A 251 15.40 -16.00 -8.47
N ALA A 252 14.81 -16.30 -9.64
CA ALA A 252 15.23 -15.76 -10.94
C ALA A 252 14.99 -14.24 -11.04
N SER A 253 13.80 -13.76 -10.67
CA SER A 253 13.45 -12.33 -10.73
C SER A 253 14.34 -11.50 -9.80
N GLY A 254 14.61 -12.02 -8.60
CA GLY A 254 15.57 -11.42 -7.67
C GLY A 254 16.95 -11.31 -8.32
N SER A 255 17.47 -12.40 -8.88
CA SER A 255 18.80 -12.43 -9.47
C SER A 255 18.98 -11.41 -10.60
N VAL A 256 18.04 -11.32 -11.56
CA VAL A 256 18.12 -10.32 -12.64
C VAL A 256 18.01 -8.89 -12.10
N THR A 257 17.11 -8.65 -11.15
CA THR A 257 16.97 -7.33 -10.51
C THR A 257 18.27 -6.93 -9.78
N GLY A 258 18.95 -7.88 -9.13
CA GLY A 258 20.24 -7.63 -8.50
C GLY A 258 21.33 -7.22 -9.50
N VAL A 259 21.40 -7.88 -10.67
CA VAL A 259 22.42 -7.58 -11.69
C VAL A 259 22.14 -6.28 -12.45
N MET A 260 20.86 -5.96 -12.70
CA MET A 260 20.47 -4.70 -13.33
C MET A 260 20.79 -3.47 -12.47
N HIS A 261 20.99 -3.65 -11.15
CA HIS A 261 21.28 -2.58 -10.21
C HIS A 261 22.63 -2.77 -9.50
N ARG A 262 23.66 -2.99 -10.30
CA ARG A 262 25.05 -3.09 -9.84
C ARG A 262 25.46 -1.90 -8.96
N PRO A 263 26.03 -2.14 -7.75
CA PRO A 263 26.43 -1.05 -6.85
C PRO A 263 27.48 -0.10 -7.41
N ASP A 264 28.31 -0.56 -8.33
CA ASP A 264 29.33 0.24 -9.02
C ASP A 264 28.76 1.13 -10.14
N TRP A 265 27.52 0.88 -10.58
CA TRP A 265 26.83 1.67 -11.58
C TRP A 265 26.19 2.92 -10.96
N THR A 266 27.04 3.87 -10.57
CA THR A 266 26.61 5.17 -10.03
C THR A 266 25.69 5.93 -10.99
N TRP A 267 25.88 5.77 -12.30
CA TRP A 267 25.01 6.35 -13.33
C TRP A 267 23.58 5.78 -13.28
N MET A 268 23.40 4.51 -12.92
CA MET A 268 22.08 3.89 -12.78
C MET A 268 21.36 4.46 -11.56
N ALA A 269 22.06 4.57 -10.44
CA ALA A 269 21.52 5.14 -9.21
C ALA A 269 21.13 6.62 -9.40
N ARG A 270 21.96 7.38 -10.11
CA ARG A 270 21.67 8.76 -10.52
C ARG A 270 20.44 8.85 -11.40
N TRP A 271 20.34 8.02 -12.44
CA TRP A 271 19.18 8.01 -13.33
C TRP A 271 17.88 7.75 -12.57
N HIS A 272 17.85 6.76 -11.68
CA HIS A 272 16.69 6.51 -10.83
C HIS A 272 16.36 7.74 -9.96
N GLN A 273 17.36 8.38 -9.35
CA GLN A 273 17.14 9.60 -8.57
C GLN A 273 16.52 10.73 -9.41
N GLU A 274 17.04 10.95 -10.62
CA GLU A 274 16.53 11.94 -11.55
C GLU A 274 15.07 11.63 -11.94
N ARG A 275 14.74 10.36 -12.22
CA ARG A 275 13.37 9.92 -12.55
C ARG A 275 12.38 10.11 -11.39
N ILE A 276 12.72 9.70 -10.17
CA ILE A 276 11.81 9.90 -9.02
C ILE A 276 11.66 11.38 -8.66
N THR A 277 12.69 12.20 -8.89
CA THR A 277 12.63 13.64 -8.64
C THR A 277 11.72 14.31 -9.66
N ASP A 278 11.82 13.94 -10.94
CA ASP A 278 10.91 14.41 -12.00
C ASP A 278 9.46 14.04 -11.68
N LEU A 279 9.19 12.77 -11.33
CA LEU A 279 7.86 12.34 -10.89
C LEU A 279 7.35 13.18 -9.71
N GLY A 280 8.20 13.44 -8.71
CA GLY A 280 7.87 14.29 -7.57
C GLY A 280 7.49 15.72 -7.97
N GLN A 281 8.22 16.33 -8.91
CA GLN A 281 7.91 17.67 -9.42
C GLN A 281 6.59 17.70 -10.20
N ARG A 282 6.32 16.69 -11.04
CA ARG A 282 5.05 16.56 -11.77
C ARG A 282 3.87 16.39 -10.80
N LEU A 283 4.04 15.62 -9.72
CA LEU A 283 3.04 15.42 -8.68
C LEU A 283 2.82 16.66 -7.82
N GLU A 284 3.88 17.42 -7.49
CA GLU A 284 3.75 18.71 -6.80
C GLU A 284 2.95 19.72 -7.64
N ALA A 285 3.21 19.78 -8.95
CA ALA A 285 2.43 20.61 -9.87
C ALA A 285 0.96 20.14 -10.01
N LEU A 286 0.73 18.82 -9.96
CA LEU A 286 -0.63 18.26 -9.95
C LEU A 286 -1.36 18.60 -8.64
N ASP A 287 -0.71 18.46 -7.47
CA ASP A 287 -1.29 18.82 -6.17
C ASP A 287 -1.76 20.28 -6.15
N LEU A 288 -0.95 21.21 -6.63
CA LEU A 288 -1.31 22.62 -6.73
C LEU A 288 -2.55 22.85 -7.60
N ARG A 289 -2.68 22.16 -8.74
CA ARG A 289 -3.86 22.25 -9.60
C ARG A 289 -5.10 21.65 -8.92
N LEU A 290 -4.98 20.46 -8.33
CA LEU A 290 -6.09 19.80 -7.63
C LEU A 290 -6.59 20.63 -6.43
N LYS A 291 -5.68 21.28 -5.69
CA LYS A 291 -6.05 22.19 -4.60
C LYS A 291 -6.88 23.38 -5.09
N GLN A 292 -6.52 23.93 -6.24
CA GLN A 292 -7.29 25.01 -6.88
C GLN A 292 -8.66 24.49 -7.38
N ASP A 293 -8.67 23.36 -8.09
CA ASP A 293 -9.88 22.76 -8.67
C ASP A 293 -10.91 22.37 -7.59
N PHE A 294 -10.44 21.82 -6.46
CA PHE A 294 -11.31 21.39 -5.36
C PHE A 294 -11.59 22.49 -4.33
N GLY A 295 -10.92 23.64 -4.43
CA GLY A 295 -11.08 24.74 -3.48
C GLY A 295 -10.64 24.40 -2.05
N VAL A 296 -9.59 23.57 -1.90
CA VAL A 296 -9.08 23.13 -0.59
C VAL A 296 -7.73 23.77 -0.25
N GLY A 297 -7.54 24.17 1.01
CA GLY A 297 -6.27 24.75 1.48
C GLY A 297 -5.18 23.73 1.82
N ASN A 298 -5.60 22.50 2.16
CA ASN A 298 -4.71 21.41 2.56
C ASN A 298 -4.19 20.64 1.34
N GLU A 299 -3.11 19.87 1.53
CA GLU A 299 -2.58 18.94 0.51
C GLU A 299 -3.66 17.96 0.04
N VAL A 300 -3.65 17.71 -1.28
CA VAL A 300 -4.44 16.66 -1.93
C VAL A 300 -3.58 15.41 -2.12
N LEU A 301 -2.30 15.58 -2.46
CA LEU A 301 -1.34 14.52 -2.73
C LEU A 301 -0.14 14.59 -1.79
N ARG A 302 0.42 13.41 -1.48
CA ARG A 302 1.76 13.27 -0.87
C ARG A 302 2.58 12.24 -1.64
N TYR A 303 3.82 12.56 -1.94
CA TYR A 303 4.75 11.69 -2.67
C TYR A 303 6.04 11.50 -1.89
N PHE A 304 6.53 10.27 -1.81
CA PHE A 304 7.76 9.94 -1.08
C PHE A 304 8.44 8.67 -1.63
N LEU A 305 9.76 8.62 -1.47
CA LEU A 305 10.53 7.38 -1.58
C LEU A 305 10.29 6.54 -0.31
N LYS A 306 10.11 5.23 -0.46
CA LYS A 306 9.94 4.27 0.65
C LYS A 306 11.08 3.24 0.68
N GLY A 307 11.02 2.33 1.65
CA GLY A 307 12.00 1.25 1.76
C GLY A 307 13.38 1.68 2.27
N GLY A 308 14.38 0.86 1.99
CA GLY A 308 15.75 1.00 2.49
C GLY A 308 16.46 2.25 1.99
N ARG A 309 16.34 2.60 0.71
CA ARG A 309 16.98 3.82 0.18
C ARG A 309 16.38 5.07 0.82
N ALA A 310 15.07 5.10 1.06
CA ALA A 310 14.43 6.18 1.79
C ALA A 310 14.99 6.31 3.21
N MET A 311 15.11 5.20 3.93
CA MET A 311 15.71 5.17 5.28
C MET A 311 17.12 5.74 5.27
N TYR A 312 17.99 5.23 4.39
CA TYR A 312 19.37 5.70 4.32
C TYR A 312 19.52 7.13 3.82
N THR A 313 18.60 7.61 2.98
CA THR A 313 18.53 9.02 2.57
C THR A 313 18.11 9.90 3.74
N ALA A 314 17.14 9.47 4.56
CA ALA A 314 16.75 10.17 5.80
C ALA A 314 17.87 10.17 6.86
N LEU A 315 18.76 9.17 6.85
CA LEU A 315 19.98 9.10 7.68
C LEU A 315 21.15 9.90 7.09
N HIS A 316 20.96 10.65 6.00
CA HIS A 316 22.02 11.38 5.29
C HIS A 316 23.16 10.48 4.76
N ARG A 317 22.85 9.21 4.49
CA ARG A 317 23.77 8.20 3.92
C ARG A 317 23.14 7.54 2.70
N PRO A 318 22.64 8.32 1.72
CA PRO A 318 21.82 7.79 0.64
C PRO A 318 22.49 6.61 -0.07
N GLN A 319 23.84 6.59 -0.18
CA GLN A 319 24.61 5.53 -0.84
C GLN A 319 24.48 4.12 -0.26
N GLU A 320 24.16 4.00 1.03
CA GLU A 320 23.98 2.71 1.70
C GLU A 320 22.63 2.04 1.38
N GLY A 321 21.74 2.75 0.67
CA GLY A 321 20.39 2.31 0.33
C GLY A 321 20.22 1.11 -0.59
N GLY A 322 21.24 0.74 -1.38
CA GLY A 322 21.12 -0.31 -2.39
C GLY A 322 20.02 -0.04 -3.44
N ASN A 323 19.59 -1.03 -4.20
CA ASN A 323 18.69 -0.85 -5.35
C ASN A 323 17.19 -0.60 -5.02
N ASP A 324 16.90 -0.07 -3.84
CA ASP A 324 15.55 0.05 -3.28
C ASP A 324 14.90 1.38 -3.73
N TRP A 325 14.39 1.46 -4.96
CA TRP A 325 13.78 2.67 -5.56
C TRP A 325 12.24 2.67 -5.50
N ASP A 326 11.72 2.06 -4.45
CA ASP A 326 10.30 1.94 -4.19
C ASP A 326 9.70 3.30 -3.81
N THR A 327 8.53 3.65 -4.34
CA THR A 327 7.86 4.94 -4.06
C THR A 327 6.40 4.78 -3.62
N GLY A 328 5.86 5.83 -3.01
CA GLY A 328 4.49 5.91 -2.53
C GLY A 328 3.81 7.24 -2.88
N ILE A 329 2.55 7.15 -3.31
CA ILE A 329 1.64 8.29 -3.52
C ILE A 329 0.42 8.08 -2.63
N LEU A 330 0.10 9.10 -1.82
CA LEU A 330 -1.13 9.15 -1.03
C LEU A 330 -2.04 10.22 -1.59
N ILE A 331 -3.33 9.91 -1.67
CA ILE A 331 -4.39 10.86 -1.99
C ILE A 331 -5.23 11.08 -0.74
N ASN A 332 -5.43 12.33 -0.35
CA ASN A 332 -6.09 12.72 0.89
C ASN A 332 -7.41 11.95 1.11
N PRO A 333 -7.49 11.05 2.12
CA PRO A 333 -8.66 10.19 2.36
C PRO A 333 -9.89 10.94 2.86
N ASP A 334 -9.73 12.21 3.26
CA ASP A 334 -10.82 13.06 3.76
C ASP A 334 -11.48 13.88 2.64
N LEU A 335 -11.00 13.75 1.40
CA LEU A 335 -11.69 14.31 0.23
C LEU A 335 -13.06 13.65 0.03
N ARG A 336 -13.98 14.45 -0.53
CA ARG A 336 -15.25 13.93 -1.04
C ARG A 336 -14.96 12.79 -2.04
N PRO A 337 -15.81 11.76 -2.11
CA PRO A 337 -15.59 10.65 -3.02
C PRO A 337 -15.29 11.09 -4.46
N GLU A 338 -16.08 12.04 -4.99
CA GLU A 338 -15.90 12.59 -6.33
C GLU A 338 -14.52 13.24 -6.56
N ASP A 339 -14.07 14.06 -5.61
CA ASP A 339 -12.76 14.71 -5.68
C ASP A 339 -11.63 13.69 -5.57
N TRP A 340 -11.78 12.67 -4.71
CA TRP A 340 -10.79 11.61 -4.56
C TRP A 340 -10.60 10.81 -5.85
N TYR A 341 -11.68 10.36 -6.50
CA TYR A 341 -11.55 9.61 -7.76
C TYR A 341 -11.08 10.49 -8.92
N THR A 342 -11.41 11.79 -8.89
CA THR A 342 -10.86 12.75 -9.85
C THR A 342 -9.34 12.87 -9.66
N ALA A 343 -8.86 13.01 -8.43
CA ALA A 343 -7.44 13.03 -8.11
C ALA A 343 -6.76 11.71 -8.53
N PHE A 344 -7.39 10.56 -8.22
CA PHE A 344 -6.86 9.25 -8.61
C PHE A 344 -6.71 9.09 -10.12
N ALA A 345 -7.73 9.46 -10.90
CA ALA A 345 -7.65 9.40 -12.36
C ALA A 345 -6.48 10.25 -12.90
N ARG A 346 -6.29 11.46 -12.38
CA ARG A 346 -5.18 12.33 -12.78
C ARG A 346 -3.81 11.80 -12.35
N VAL A 347 -3.71 11.17 -11.18
CA VAL A 347 -2.48 10.52 -10.71
C VAL A 347 -2.16 9.29 -11.55
N ASN A 348 -3.15 8.43 -11.83
CA ASN A 348 -3.00 7.25 -12.70
C ASN A 348 -2.40 7.65 -14.04
N ASP A 349 -3.01 8.63 -14.69
CA ASP A 349 -2.61 9.09 -16.02
C ASP A 349 -1.19 9.66 -16.02
N LEU A 350 -0.87 10.49 -15.03
CA LEU A 350 0.47 11.05 -14.87
C LEU A 350 1.52 9.96 -14.68
N VAL A 351 1.23 8.96 -13.84
CA VAL A 351 2.15 7.83 -13.59
C VAL A 351 2.30 6.95 -14.83
N ALA A 352 1.22 6.67 -15.56
CA ALA A 352 1.24 5.90 -16.79
C ALA A 352 2.11 6.56 -17.87
N ILE A 353 1.90 7.86 -18.11
CA ILE A 353 2.69 8.66 -19.04
C ILE A 353 4.16 8.69 -18.62
N PHE A 354 4.44 8.96 -17.33
CA PHE A 354 5.80 8.98 -16.80
C PHE A 354 6.55 7.65 -17.03
N LEU A 355 5.91 6.51 -16.78
CA LEU A 355 6.55 5.21 -16.97
C LEU A 355 6.72 4.86 -18.46
N ASP A 356 5.80 5.30 -19.31
CA ASP A 356 5.87 5.14 -20.76
C ASP A 356 7.02 5.96 -21.37
N GLU A 357 7.30 7.16 -20.85
CA GLU A 357 8.50 7.94 -21.20
C GLU A 357 9.77 7.30 -20.63
N ALA A 358 9.74 6.89 -19.37
CA ALA A 358 10.91 6.37 -18.66
C ALA A 358 11.50 5.09 -19.30
N ARG A 359 10.70 4.27 -19.99
CA ARG A 359 11.20 3.06 -20.66
C ARG A 359 12.19 3.36 -21.79
N PHE A 360 11.99 4.45 -22.52
CA PHE A 360 12.91 4.89 -23.57
C PHE A 360 14.17 5.51 -22.96
N GLY A 361 14.00 6.34 -21.93
CA GLY A 361 15.11 6.89 -21.16
C GLY A 361 16.01 5.81 -20.52
N TYR A 362 15.45 4.65 -20.16
CA TYR A 362 16.23 3.50 -19.69
C TYR A 362 17.08 2.90 -20.81
N THR A 363 16.54 2.75 -22.02
CA THR A 363 17.32 2.29 -23.18
C THR A 363 18.45 3.26 -23.50
N GLU A 364 18.18 4.56 -23.51
CA GLU A 364 19.21 5.60 -23.71
C GLU A 364 20.34 5.49 -22.70
N LEU A 365 20.00 5.25 -21.43
CA LEU A 365 20.97 5.07 -20.38
C LEU A 365 21.88 3.87 -20.63
N LEU A 366 21.30 2.72 -20.98
CA LEU A 366 22.07 1.50 -21.27
C LEU A 366 22.98 1.69 -22.47
N GLU A 367 22.47 2.34 -23.52
CA GLU A 367 23.22 2.63 -24.73
C GLU A 367 24.40 3.58 -24.48
N ARG A 368 24.19 4.62 -23.69
CA ARG A 368 25.25 5.55 -23.26
C ARG A 368 26.37 4.86 -22.48
N HIS A 369 26.03 3.80 -21.76
CA HIS A 369 26.95 3.02 -20.93
C HIS A 369 27.25 1.63 -21.50
N ARG A 370 27.02 1.42 -22.80
CA ARG A 370 27.13 0.10 -23.48
C ARG A 370 28.45 -0.62 -23.22
N ASP A 371 29.56 0.12 -23.15
CA ASP A 371 30.90 -0.42 -22.88
C ASP A 371 31.07 -1.01 -21.47
N GLN A 372 30.17 -0.69 -20.53
CA GLN A 372 30.21 -1.13 -19.13
C GLN A 372 29.31 -2.35 -18.86
N LEU A 373 28.49 -2.79 -19.83
CA LEU A 373 27.43 -3.77 -19.62
C LEU A 373 27.93 -5.23 -19.51
N LEU A 374 28.99 -5.62 -20.23
CA LEU A 374 29.50 -7.00 -20.26
C LEU A 374 30.79 -7.24 -19.44
N ASP A 375 31.16 -6.35 -18.50
CA ASP A 375 32.34 -6.60 -17.65
C ASP A 375 32.03 -7.72 -16.64
N PRO A 376 32.66 -8.92 -16.73
CA PRO A 376 32.32 -10.07 -15.92
C PRO A 376 32.95 -9.91 -14.54
N GLN A 377 32.26 -9.25 -13.62
CA GLN A 377 32.49 -9.53 -12.22
C GLN A 377 31.65 -10.76 -11.86
N PRO A 378 32.25 -11.80 -11.26
CA PRO A 378 31.45 -12.81 -10.58
C PRO A 378 30.71 -12.06 -9.47
N LEU A 379 29.45 -11.72 -9.72
CA LEU A 379 28.55 -11.33 -8.66
C LEU A 379 28.63 -12.48 -7.67
N GLN A 380 29.10 -12.18 -6.45
CA GLN A 380 28.59 -12.93 -5.31
C GLN A 380 27.09 -12.81 -5.47
N LEU A 381 26.45 -13.91 -5.93
CA LEU A 381 25.01 -14.06 -5.95
C LEU A 381 24.56 -13.56 -4.59
N ALA A 382 24.07 -12.32 -4.56
CA ALA A 382 23.39 -11.81 -3.40
C ALA A 382 22.17 -12.71 -3.37
N ALA A 383 22.24 -13.78 -2.57
CA ALA A 383 21.17 -14.76 -2.48
C ALA A 383 19.89 -14.00 -2.20
N HIS A 384 19.05 -13.87 -3.22
CA HIS A 384 17.83 -13.10 -3.09
C HIS A 384 16.86 -13.91 -2.23
N ASP A 385 16.61 -13.36 -1.04
CA ASP A 385 15.29 -13.12 -0.48
C ASP A 385 14.19 -14.08 -0.97
N GLY A 386 14.00 -15.17 -0.20
CA GLY A 386 13.13 -16.31 -0.52
C GLY A 386 11.71 -15.99 -1.04
N PRO A 387 10.99 -17.04 -1.47
CA PRO A 387 9.96 -17.00 -2.52
C PRO A 387 9.06 -15.78 -2.41
N ARG A 388 9.05 -14.94 -3.46
CA ARG A 388 7.95 -14.00 -3.67
C ARG A 388 6.74 -14.84 -4.06
N LEU A 389 5.70 -14.85 -3.22
CA LEU A 389 4.46 -15.57 -3.50
C LEU A 389 3.70 -14.82 -4.61
N PHE A 390 3.83 -15.26 -5.86
CA PHE A 390 2.91 -14.87 -6.94
C PHE A 390 1.75 -15.88 -6.95
N SER A 391 0.54 -15.49 -7.34
CA SER A 391 -0.56 -16.47 -7.45
C SER A 391 -0.31 -17.42 -8.64
N ARG A 392 -0.76 -18.69 -8.60
CA ARG A 392 -0.68 -19.61 -9.75
C ARG A 392 -1.48 -19.07 -10.92
N LEU A 393 -2.59 -18.41 -10.62
CA LEU A 393 -3.40 -17.70 -11.61
C LEU A 393 -2.71 -16.43 -12.12
N ALA A 394 -1.91 -15.71 -11.33
CA ALA A 394 -1.08 -14.58 -11.77
C ALA A 394 0.07 -15.02 -12.70
N LEU A 395 0.47 -16.29 -12.65
CA LEU A 395 1.32 -16.91 -13.67
C LEU A 395 0.51 -17.27 -14.93
N GLN A 396 -0.62 -17.97 -14.79
CA GLN A 396 -1.51 -18.34 -15.92
C GLN A 396 -2.03 -17.12 -16.67
N ALA A 397 -2.19 -16.06 -15.92
CA ALA A 397 -2.46 -14.74 -16.36
C ALA A 397 -1.45 -14.30 -17.42
N GLU A 398 -0.18 -14.17 -17.04
CA GLU A 398 0.93 -13.87 -17.94
C GLU A 398 0.95 -14.77 -19.21
N HIS A 399 0.21 -15.89 -19.26
CA HIS A 399 0.02 -16.80 -20.40
C HIS A 399 -1.22 -16.58 -21.29
N ALA A 400 -2.33 -15.95 -20.86
CA ALA A 400 -3.61 -16.14 -21.56
C ALA A 400 -3.79 -15.25 -22.81
N GLU A 401 -3.60 -15.81 -24.00
CA GLU A 401 -4.50 -15.50 -25.11
C GLU A 401 -5.89 -16.10 -24.82
N PRO A 402 -6.97 -15.66 -25.49
CA PRO A 402 -8.27 -16.33 -25.35
C PRO A 402 -8.07 -17.81 -25.67
N MET A 403 -8.21 -18.67 -24.66
CA MET A 403 -7.99 -20.10 -24.77
C MET A 403 -8.84 -20.68 -25.90
N ARG A 404 -8.22 -20.88 -27.07
CA ARG A 404 -8.55 -22.06 -27.87
C ARG A 404 -8.02 -23.24 -27.07
N ALA A 405 -8.91 -24.16 -26.72
CA ALA A 405 -8.67 -25.30 -25.83
C ALA A 405 -7.66 -26.36 -26.37
N THR A 406 -6.69 -25.96 -27.17
CA THR A 406 -5.74 -26.84 -27.87
C THR A 406 -4.28 -26.38 -27.82
N GLU A 407 -3.92 -25.29 -27.14
CA GLU A 407 -2.51 -24.87 -27.01
C GLU A 407 -1.83 -25.37 -25.71
N PRO A 408 -0.56 -25.82 -25.76
CA PRO A 408 0.21 -26.24 -24.60
C PRO A 408 0.54 -25.04 -23.68
N PHE A 409 0.58 -25.30 -22.38
CA PHE A 409 0.87 -24.35 -21.30
C PHE A 409 2.15 -23.51 -21.59
N ARG A 410 2.07 -22.16 -21.53
CA ARG A 410 3.20 -21.23 -21.84
C ARG A 410 4.11 -20.97 -20.60
N PRO A 411 5.35 -20.45 -20.78
CA PRO A 411 6.32 -20.22 -19.67
C PRO A 411 6.06 -18.94 -18.84
N ALA A 412 6.42 -18.95 -17.55
CA ALA A 412 6.25 -17.90 -16.52
C ALA A 412 6.97 -16.57 -16.85
N GLY A 413 6.41 -15.41 -16.49
CA GLY A 413 7.13 -14.14 -16.59
C GLY A 413 8.14 -13.98 -15.45
N VAL A 414 9.41 -13.72 -15.78
CA VAL A 414 10.49 -13.36 -14.84
C VAL A 414 10.77 -11.87 -14.99
N ASN A 415 10.82 -11.13 -13.87
CA ASN A 415 10.82 -9.66 -13.90
C ASN A 415 12.11 -9.08 -13.33
N GLY A 416 12.77 -8.21 -14.10
CA GLY A 416 13.83 -7.32 -13.64
C GLY A 416 13.24 -5.95 -13.29
N GLU A 417 13.03 -5.69 -12.00
CA GLU A 417 12.36 -4.48 -11.52
C GLU A 417 13.28 -3.26 -11.61
N LEU A 418 12.75 -2.13 -12.10
CA LEU A 418 13.48 -0.85 -12.20
C LEU A 418 12.86 0.21 -11.28
N ILE A 419 11.59 0.52 -11.47
CA ILE A 419 10.85 1.53 -10.68
C ILE A 419 9.56 0.89 -10.17
N ASP A 420 9.23 1.13 -8.90
CA ASP A 420 7.96 0.70 -8.27
C ASP A 420 7.25 1.94 -7.67
N ILE A 421 5.99 2.14 -8.06
CA ILE A 421 5.13 3.25 -7.62
C ILE A 421 3.84 2.67 -7.06
N GLY A 422 3.64 2.81 -5.75
CA GLY A 422 2.39 2.42 -5.09
C GLY A 422 1.47 3.61 -4.85
N VAL A 423 0.21 3.52 -5.26
CA VAL A 423 -0.87 4.46 -4.89
C VAL A 423 -1.81 3.76 -3.93
N SER A 424 -1.97 4.27 -2.70
CA SER A 424 -2.87 3.64 -1.72
C SER A 424 -4.34 3.78 -2.09
N ALA A 425 -5.13 2.72 -1.91
CA ALA A 425 -6.55 2.73 -2.23
C ALA A 425 -7.39 3.47 -1.17
N ARG A 426 -8.49 4.12 -1.59
CA ARG A 426 -9.26 5.10 -0.82
C ARG A 426 -9.75 4.62 0.55
N ASN A 427 -10.27 3.39 0.60
CA ASN A 427 -10.97 2.87 1.78
C ASN A 427 -10.11 1.94 2.64
N THR A 428 -8.79 2.05 2.52
CA THR A 428 -7.82 1.20 3.22
C THR A 428 -7.41 1.78 4.56
N VAL A 429 -6.99 0.90 5.48
CA VAL A 429 -6.39 1.31 6.75
C VAL A 429 -5.06 1.98 6.49
N GLU A 430 -4.28 1.42 5.56
CA GLU A 430 -2.94 1.86 5.16
C GLU A 430 -2.93 3.31 4.65
N LEU A 431 -3.89 3.71 3.80
CA LEU A 431 -3.99 5.11 3.36
C LEU A 431 -4.23 6.04 4.54
N ARG A 432 -5.21 5.74 5.39
CA ARG A 432 -5.59 6.60 6.52
C ARG A 432 -4.48 6.69 7.56
N GLU A 433 -3.80 5.58 7.81
CA GLU A 433 -2.65 5.49 8.69
C GLU A 433 -1.52 6.37 8.17
N HIS A 434 -1.03 6.12 6.95
CA HIS A 434 0.06 6.89 6.36
C HIS A 434 -0.30 8.38 6.22
N TRP A 435 -1.55 8.71 5.88
CA TRP A 435 -1.97 10.11 5.80
C TRP A 435 -1.89 10.85 7.15
N ARG A 436 -2.08 10.14 8.27
CA ARG A 436 -2.02 10.73 9.61
C ARG A 436 -0.60 10.88 10.14
N VAL A 437 0.22 9.84 9.96
CA VAL A 437 1.51 9.72 10.67
C VAL A 437 2.71 10.12 9.81
N LEU A 438 2.59 10.06 8.49
CA LEU A 438 3.72 10.23 7.59
C LEU A 438 4.04 11.70 7.38
N HIS A 439 5.17 12.12 7.93
CA HIS A 439 5.78 13.43 7.70
C HIS A 439 6.90 13.30 6.67
N ILE A 440 6.79 14.05 5.57
CA ILE A 440 7.74 14.00 4.45
C ILE A 440 8.67 15.20 4.52
N VAL A 441 9.97 14.94 4.38
CA VAL A 441 11.01 15.97 4.29
C VAL A 441 11.79 15.79 2.99
N LYS A 442 12.37 16.88 2.47
CA LYS A 442 13.30 16.83 1.34
C LYS A 442 14.71 16.66 1.90
N ALA A 443 15.29 15.47 1.75
CA ALA A 443 16.65 15.15 2.19
C ALA A 443 17.60 15.02 0.99
N GLU A 444 18.90 15.24 1.21
CA GLU A 444 19.91 15.07 0.18
C GLU A 444 20.04 13.59 -0.23
N GLY A 445 19.70 13.28 -1.48
CA GLY A 445 19.94 11.95 -2.04
C GLY A 445 21.35 11.77 -2.60
N ILE A 446 21.55 10.79 -3.47
CA ILE A 446 22.86 10.29 -3.94
C ILE A 446 23.75 11.41 -4.50
N ASP A 447 23.20 12.28 -5.35
CA ASP A 447 23.93 13.39 -5.97
C ASP A 447 23.63 14.76 -5.34
N GLY A 448 23.16 14.77 -4.09
CA GLY A 448 22.72 16.00 -3.40
C GLY A 448 21.39 16.57 -3.91
N ILE A 449 20.77 15.93 -4.91
CA ILE A 449 19.40 16.27 -5.33
C ILE A 449 18.43 15.97 -4.19
N ALA A 450 17.55 16.93 -3.91
CA ALA A 450 16.58 16.84 -2.84
C ALA A 450 15.50 15.78 -3.16
N THR A 451 15.47 14.71 -2.37
CA THR A 451 14.53 13.59 -2.53
C THR A 451 13.50 13.60 -1.38
N PRO A 452 12.19 13.49 -1.67
CA PRO A 452 11.17 13.41 -0.63
C PRO A 452 11.22 12.05 0.08
N VAL A 453 11.46 12.06 1.39
CA VAL A 453 11.52 10.86 2.24
C VAL A 453 10.75 11.06 3.53
N PRO A 454 10.21 9.98 4.15
CA PRO A 454 9.67 10.05 5.50
C PRO A 454 10.73 10.43 6.54
N THR A 455 10.31 11.06 7.63
CA THR A 455 11.16 11.26 8.83
C THR A 455 11.45 9.93 9.54
N LEU A 456 12.55 9.86 10.32
CA LEU A 456 12.98 8.63 11.01
C LEU A 456 11.91 7.89 11.86
N PRO A 457 10.99 8.58 12.58
CA PRO A 457 9.90 7.89 13.28
C PRO A 457 9.10 6.91 12.42
N TYR A 458 8.84 7.25 11.16
CA TYR A 458 8.13 6.37 10.23
C TYR A 458 8.83 5.03 10.06
N PHE A 459 10.17 5.02 9.97
CA PHE A 459 10.92 3.77 9.79
C PHE A 459 10.93 2.90 11.05
N VAL A 460 10.83 3.50 12.24
CA VAL A 460 10.65 2.74 13.49
C VAL A 460 9.31 2.00 13.46
N ASP A 461 8.23 2.67 13.08
CA ASP A 461 6.89 2.08 12.98
C ASP A 461 6.81 1.02 11.87
N ASP A 462 7.37 1.32 10.68
CA ASP A 462 7.35 0.44 9.52
C ASP A 462 8.13 -0.85 9.77
N PHE A 463 9.38 -0.76 10.27
CA PHE A 463 10.15 -1.96 10.60
C PHE A 463 9.56 -2.72 11.79
N SER A 464 9.04 -2.04 12.82
CA SER A 464 8.34 -2.70 13.94
C SER A 464 7.15 -3.50 13.44
N THR A 465 6.33 -2.91 12.56
CA THR A 465 5.19 -3.56 11.91
C THR A 465 5.63 -4.80 11.14
N MET A 466 6.63 -4.67 10.27
CA MET A 466 7.15 -5.78 9.47
C MET A 466 7.80 -6.90 10.31
N ILE A 467 8.40 -6.56 11.45
CA ILE A 467 8.97 -7.54 12.40
C ILE A 467 7.84 -8.29 13.10
N ARG A 468 6.84 -7.57 13.61
CA ARG A 468 5.70 -8.13 14.34
C ARG A 468 4.80 -8.97 13.45
N GLU A 469 4.63 -8.57 12.19
CA GLU A 469 3.97 -9.39 11.18
C GLU A 469 4.72 -10.71 10.98
N ALA A 470 6.04 -10.67 10.80
CA ALA A 470 6.84 -11.87 10.58
C ALA A 470 6.81 -12.85 11.77
N ILE A 471 6.73 -12.32 13.00
CA ILE A 471 6.51 -13.13 14.21
C ILE A 471 5.14 -13.79 14.13
N GLN A 472 4.08 -13.03 13.86
CA GLN A 472 2.71 -13.53 13.82
C GLN A 472 2.48 -14.59 12.72
N THR A 473 3.14 -14.43 11.56
CA THR A 473 3.01 -15.34 10.41
C THR A 473 4.05 -16.46 10.39
N ASN A 474 4.93 -16.53 11.40
CA ASN A 474 6.05 -17.46 11.47
C ASN A 474 6.93 -17.47 10.20
N THR A 475 7.17 -16.29 9.63
CA THR A 475 8.03 -16.09 8.45
C THR A 475 9.41 -15.57 8.87
N VAL A 476 9.99 -16.21 9.86
CA VAL A 476 11.30 -15.90 10.47
C VAL A 476 12.44 -16.32 9.55
N GLY A 477 13.39 -15.42 9.26
CA GLY A 477 14.53 -15.71 8.38
C GLY A 477 15.39 -14.49 8.04
N ARG A 478 16.18 -14.57 6.96
CA ARG A 478 17.13 -13.50 6.57
C ARG A 478 16.49 -12.12 6.35
N LYS A 479 15.26 -12.07 5.81
CA LYS A 479 14.52 -10.80 5.64
C LYS A 479 14.26 -10.12 6.97
N LEU A 480 13.92 -10.90 8.00
CA LEU A 480 13.71 -10.40 9.34
C LEU A 480 15.01 -9.90 9.97
N ALA A 481 16.12 -10.62 9.76
CA ALA A 481 17.45 -10.20 10.19
C ALA A 481 17.82 -8.82 9.62
N LYS A 482 17.62 -8.60 8.31
CA LYS A 482 17.84 -7.31 7.64
C LYS A 482 16.94 -6.19 8.21
N ARG A 483 15.68 -6.49 8.52
CA ARG A 483 14.73 -5.54 9.13
C ARG A 483 15.16 -5.14 10.54
N LEU A 484 15.67 -6.09 11.34
CA LEU A 484 16.22 -5.81 12.67
C LEU A 484 17.48 -4.95 12.61
N GLU A 485 18.41 -5.23 11.70
CA GLU A 485 19.61 -4.38 11.50
C GLU A 485 19.21 -2.95 11.09
N ARG A 486 18.23 -2.80 10.20
CA ARG A 486 17.69 -1.50 9.79
C ARG A 486 17.03 -0.75 10.94
N LEU A 487 16.17 -1.42 11.72
CA LEU A 487 15.54 -0.83 12.91
C LEU A 487 16.59 -0.38 13.93
N LEU A 488 17.58 -1.23 14.23
CA LEU A 488 18.67 -0.89 15.15
C LEU A 488 19.48 0.32 14.64
N THR A 489 19.72 0.40 13.33
CA THR A 489 20.42 1.53 12.71
C THR A 489 19.64 2.83 12.93
N VAL A 490 18.32 2.83 12.70
CA VAL A 490 17.46 4.00 12.93
C VAL A 490 17.44 4.40 14.41
N LEU A 491 17.29 3.44 15.33
CA LEU A 491 17.28 3.70 16.77
C LEU A 491 18.63 4.22 17.28
N SER A 492 19.73 3.88 16.63
CA SER A 492 21.07 4.33 17.05
C SER A 492 21.45 5.71 16.51
N GLU A 493 20.62 6.31 15.64
CA GLU A 493 20.93 7.58 14.99
C GLU A 493 20.64 8.79 15.91
N PRO A 494 21.54 9.79 15.98
CA PRO A 494 21.27 11.05 16.67
C PRO A 494 20.32 11.95 15.84
N ASP A 495 19.03 11.66 15.84
CA ASP A 495 17.98 12.48 15.21
C ASP A 495 17.10 13.21 16.23
N ALA A 496 16.88 14.51 16.01
CA ALA A 496 16.11 15.35 16.93
C ALA A 496 14.62 14.99 16.95
N ASN A 497 14.03 14.67 15.79
CA ASN A 497 12.61 14.33 15.69
C ASN A 497 12.31 13.00 16.37
N LEU A 498 13.17 12.00 16.15
CA LEU A 498 13.10 10.70 16.81
C LEU A 498 13.22 10.84 18.34
N MET A 499 14.22 11.59 18.82
CA MET A 499 14.42 11.79 20.26
C MET A 499 13.30 12.61 20.91
N GLU A 500 12.74 13.60 20.21
CA GLU A 500 11.58 14.35 20.69
C GLU A 500 10.32 13.46 20.77
N HIS A 501 10.11 12.60 19.78
CA HIS A 501 9.02 11.62 19.80
C HIS A 501 9.19 10.65 20.99
N LEU A 502 10.38 10.08 21.17
CA LEU A 502 10.68 9.19 22.30
C LEU A 502 10.55 9.88 23.65
N LYS A 503 10.93 11.15 23.77
CA LYS A 503 10.74 11.91 25.01
C LYS A 503 9.26 12.07 25.35
N ARG A 504 8.41 12.34 24.36
CA ARG A 504 6.95 12.40 24.56
C ARG A 504 6.39 11.03 24.96
N ASN A 505 6.86 9.96 24.34
CA ASN A 505 6.46 8.59 24.67
C ASN A 505 6.90 8.22 26.09
N LEU A 506 8.13 8.54 26.49
CA LEU A 506 8.62 8.32 27.84
C LEU A 506 7.78 9.08 28.87
N VAL A 507 7.46 10.35 28.64
CA VAL A 507 6.59 11.12 29.55
C VAL A 507 5.22 10.46 29.69
N THR A 508 4.68 9.94 28.59
CA THR A 508 3.39 9.23 28.58
C THR A 508 3.48 7.94 29.40
N VAL A 509 4.51 7.12 29.16
CA VAL A 509 4.74 5.85 29.87
C VAL A 509 5.02 6.09 31.35
N THR A 510 5.96 6.96 31.72
CA THR A 510 6.29 7.20 33.14
C THR A 510 5.12 7.79 33.92
N LYS A 511 4.25 8.59 33.27
CA LYS A 511 3.05 9.15 33.92
C LYS A 511 1.97 8.10 34.11
N ALA A 512 1.73 7.23 33.13
CA ALA A 512 0.67 6.24 33.17
C ALA A 512 1.09 4.95 33.89
N MET A 513 2.33 4.51 33.70
CA MET A 513 2.89 3.25 34.16
C MET A 513 4.19 3.45 34.96
N PRO A 514 4.16 4.19 36.08
CA PRO A 514 5.36 4.48 36.87
C PRO A 514 6.04 3.22 37.42
N MET A 515 5.30 2.19 37.85
CA MET A 515 5.90 0.96 38.39
C MET A 515 6.68 0.21 37.31
N THR A 516 6.10 0.08 36.12
CA THR A 516 6.73 -0.56 34.98
C THR A 516 7.95 0.22 34.51
N ALA A 517 7.86 1.55 34.46
CA ALA A 517 8.99 2.40 34.06
C ALA A 517 10.17 2.31 35.03
N GLU A 518 9.89 2.20 36.34
CA GLU A 518 10.90 1.99 37.38
C GLU A 518 11.51 0.59 37.30
N GLU A 519 10.70 -0.46 37.22
CA GLU A 519 11.15 -1.86 37.16
C GLU A 519 12.03 -2.14 35.94
N LEU A 520 11.77 -1.48 34.81
CA LEU A 520 12.54 -1.63 33.57
C LEU A 520 13.66 -0.60 33.43
N GLU A 521 13.83 0.31 34.40
CA GLU A 521 14.82 1.39 34.40
C GLU A 521 14.84 2.19 33.07
N LEU A 522 13.66 2.53 32.54
CA LEU A 522 13.54 3.11 31.19
C LEU A 522 14.27 4.46 31.09
N THR A 523 15.38 4.47 30.33
CA THR A 523 16.19 5.65 30.04
C THR A 523 16.53 5.72 28.55
N PRO A 524 15.53 5.97 27.68
CA PRO A 524 15.71 5.90 26.23
C PRO A 524 16.77 6.90 25.77
N THR A 525 17.90 6.36 25.33
CA THR A 525 19.03 7.08 24.76
C THR A 525 19.49 6.35 23.51
N LYS A 526 20.17 7.03 22.59
CA LYS A 526 20.72 6.38 21.38
C LYS A 526 21.67 5.21 21.66
N SER A 527 22.25 5.15 22.87
CA SER A 527 23.11 4.05 23.33
C SER A 527 22.34 2.89 23.95
N ASP A 528 21.02 3.03 24.09
CA ASP A 528 20.12 2.05 24.68
C ASP A 528 18.89 1.84 23.76
N PRO A 529 19.08 1.21 22.59
CA PRO A 529 18.00 0.94 21.62
C PRO A 529 16.93 0.00 22.21
N TRP A 530 17.29 -0.80 23.21
CA TRP A 530 16.36 -1.62 23.97
C TRP A 530 15.34 -0.77 24.72
N SER A 531 15.79 0.19 25.53
CA SER A 531 14.88 1.09 26.25
C SER A 531 14.05 1.97 25.31
N MET A 532 14.63 2.39 24.17
CA MET A 532 13.89 3.10 23.13
C MET A 532 12.74 2.24 22.58
N MET A 533 13.00 0.96 22.27
CA MET A 533 12.00 0.04 21.73
C MET A 533 10.88 -0.26 22.73
N LEU A 534 11.21 -0.51 24.00
CA LEU A 534 10.21 -0.71 25.06
C LEU A 534 9.37 0.54 25.28
N THR A 535 9.99 1.72 25.33
CA THR A 535 9.28 2.99 25.48
C THR A 535 8.30 3.20 24.31
N TRP A 536 8.74 2.91 23.08
CA TRP A 536 7.91 3.02 21.89
C TRP A 536 6.71 2.08 21.94
N GLY A 537 6.95 0.79 22.21
CA GLY A 537 5.89 -0.22 22.25
C GLY A 537 4.89 -0.01 23.39
N LEU A 538 5.34 0.37 24.59
CA LEU A 538 4.46 0.64 25.72
C LEU A 538 3.61 1.90 25.50
N ALA A 539 4.19 2.95 24.90
CA ALA A 539 3.43 4.13 24.53
C ALA A 539 2.34 3.81 23.50
N ALA A 540 2.67 3.00 22.47
CA ALA A 540 1.70 2.55 21.48
C ALA A 540 0.53 1.77 22.12
N LEU A 541 0.81 0.85 23.04
CA LEU A 541 -0.25 0.13 23.78
C LEU A 541 -1.11 1.07 24.64
N LEU A 542 -0.52 2.06 25.31
CA LEU A 542 -1.26 3.05 26.09
C LEU A 542 -2.16 3.94 25.20
N ASN A 543 -1.66 4.34 24.03
CA ASN A 543 -2.41 5.14 23.07
C ASN A 543 -3.59 4.35 22.49
N ASP A 544 -3.39 3.09 22.14
CA ASP A 544 -4.45 2.22 21.59
C ASP A 544 -5.51 1.85 22.62
N THR A 545 -5.14 1.88 23.90
CA THR A 545 -6.04 1.66 25.01
C THR A 545 -6.59 2.96 25.59
N ALA A 546 -6.46 4.12 24.93
CA ALA A 546 -6.80 5.45 25.45
C ALA A 546 -8.18 5.57 26.15
N ILE A 547 -9.20 4.84 25.69
CA ILE A 547 -10.52 4.79 26.33
C ILE A 547 -10.46 4.20 27.74
N TYR A 548 -9.66 3.16 27.93
CA TYR A 548 -9.34 2.58 29.22
C TYR A 548 -8.20 3.33 29.91
N ALA A 549 -7.26 3.94 29.17
CA ALA A 549 -6.19 4.74 29.74
C ALA A 549 -6.71 6.02 30.40
N ALA A 550 -7.87 6.52 29.97
CA ALA A 550 -8.60 7.58 30.66
C ALA A 550 -9.20 7.12 32.00
N ARG A 551 -9.25 5.82 32.29
CA ARG A 551 -9.69 5.22 33.56
C ARG A 551 -8.47 4.87 34.40
N GLN A 552 -8.24 5.66 35.45
CA GLN A 552 -7.09 5.48 36.34
C GLN A 552 -7.02 4.07 36.96
N THR A 553 -8.16 3.41 37.20
CA THR A 553 -8.21 2.06 37.77
C THR A 553 -7.65 0.99 36.84
N TRP A 554 -7.98 1.06 35.55
CA TRP A 554 -7.46 0.10 34.56
C TRP A 554 -5.98 0.35 34.31
N VAL A 555 -5.56 1.61 34.19
CA VAL A 555 -4.15 1.98 34.02
C VAL A 555 -3.29 1.46 35.18
N ALA A 556 -3.75 1.62 36.43
CA ALA A 556 -3.03 1.11 37.59
C ALA A 556 -2.94 -0.43 37.58
N ALA A 557 -4.00 -1.12 37.16
CA ALA A 557 -3.99 -2.58 37.03
C ALA A 557 -3.03 -3.03 35.90
N PHE A 558 -3.01 -2.31 34.78
CA PHE A 558 -2.11 -2.59 33.66
C PHE A 558 -0.65 -2.32 34.04
N ASP A 559 -0.35 -1.24 34.75
CA ASP A 559 0.99 -0.93 35.26
C ASP A 559 1.50 -2.05 36.19
N THR A 560 0.66 -2.50 37.13
CA THR A 560 1.00 -3.61 38.02
C THR A 560 1.26 -4.90 37.22
N PHE A 561 0.36 -5.24 36.30
CA PHE A 561 0.47 -6.44 35.47
C PHE A 561 1.73 -6.41 34.59
N ALA A 562 2.03 -5.29 33.96
CA ALA A 562 3.19 -5.13 33.10
C ALA A 562 4.50 -5.18 33.90
N ALA A 563 4.58 -4.51 35.05
CA ALA A 563 5.73 -4.57 35.94
C ALA A 563 6.03 -6.00 36.41
N GLU A 564 5.01 -6.82 36.69
CA GLU A 564 5.19 -8.22 37.09
C GLU A 564 5.58 -9.15 35.93
N ASN A 565 5.08 -8.90 34.72
CA ASN A 565 5.21 -9.83 33.60
C ASN A 565 6.36 -9.51 32.64
N LEU A 566 6.66 -8.24 32.37
CA LEU A 566 7.70 -7.86 31.43
C LEU A 566 9.08 -8.41 31.83
N PRO A 567 9.56 -8.30 33.08
CA PRO A 567 10.86 -8.88 33.47
C PRO A 567 10.98 -10.38 33.21
N ARG A 568 9.85 -11.11 33.18
CA ARG A 568 9.81 -12.52 32.81
C ARG A 568 9.83 -12.71 31.30
N LEU A 569 9.04 -11.95 30.54
CA LEU A 569 8.99 -12.03 29.08
C LEU A 569 10.33 -11.64 28.44
N LEU A 570 11.00 -10.64 29.02
CA LEU A 570 12.29 -10.12 28.57
C LEU A 570 13.48 -11.05 28.91
N LYS A 571 13.24 -12.23 29.51
CA LYS A 571 14.25 -13.29 29.62
C LYS A 571 14.27 -14.24 28.41
N GLY A 572 13.27 -14.14 27.54
CA GLY A 572 13.04 -15.10 26.46
C GLY A 572 12.36 -16.39 26.94
N ASN A 573 11.91 -17.18 25.97
CA ASN A 573 11.35 -18.51 26.15
C ASN A 573 11.84 -19.42 25.02
N THR A 574 11.43 -20.69 25.03
CA THR A 574 11.83 -21.66 23.99
C THR A 574 11.46 -21.19 22.58
N GLU A 575 10.26 -20.63 22.40
CA GLU A 575 9.77 -20.15 21.11
C GLU A 575 10.62 -18.99 20.57
N PHE A 576 11.00 -18.04 21.44
CA PHE A 576 11.92 -16.97 21.11
C PHE A 576 13.28 -17.51 20.66
N ASP A 577 13.85 -18.48 21.39
CA ASP A 577 15.17 -19.02 21.06
C ASP A 577 15.15 -19.79 19.73
N GLU A 578 14.08 -20.52 19.43
CA GLU A 578 13.87 -21.19 18.13
C GLU A 578 13.75 -20.21 16.97
N MET A 579 13.05 -19.09 17.16
CA MET A 579 12.99 -18.00 16.18
C MET A 579 14.36 -17.34 15.99
N TRP A 580 15.05 -17.04 17.09
CA TRP A 580 16.34 -16.34 17.06
C TRP A 580 17.43 -17.15 16.34
N GLN A 581 17.46 -18.47 16.53
CA GLN A 581 18.38 -19.37 15.81
C GLN A 581 18.26 -19.28 14.28
N GLN A 582 17.08 -18.92 13.76
CA GLN A 582 16.85 -18.72 12.33
C GLN A 582 17.24 -17.32 11.86
N ILE A 583 17.22 -16.33 12.75
CA ILE A 583 17.51 -14.91 12.46
C ILE A 583 19.02 -14.64 12.52
N GLU A 584 19.68 -15.08 13.59
CA GLU A 584 21.08 -14.75 13.90
C GLU A 584 22.08 -15.00 12.76
N PRO A 585 21.97 -16.10 11.97
CA PRO A 585 22.87 -16.33 10.85
C PRO A 585 22.78 -15.25 9.76
N GLY A 586 21.63 -14.58 9.64
CA GLY A 586 21.35 -13.54 8.65
C GLY A 586 21.84 -12.14 9.02
N ILE A 587 22.22 -11.90 10.27
CA ILE A 587 22.76 -10.61 10.72
C ILE A 587 24.20 -10.46 10.19
N LYS A 588 24.45 -9.41 9.41
CA LYS A 588 25.73 -9.17 8.75
C LYS A 588 26.77 -8.59 9.72
N ASN A 589 26.37 -7.61 10.52
CA ASN A 589 27.27 -7.02 11.51
C ASN A 589 27.26 -7.85 12.80
N ARG A 590 28.37 -8.54 13.09
CA ARG A 590 28.47 -9.40 14.28
C ARG A 590 28.47 -8.63 15.59
N GLU A 591 28.88 -7.36 15.59
CA GLU A 591 28.83 -6.50 16.78
C GLU A 591 27.40 -6.11 17.15
N SER A 592 26.48 -6.07 16.18
CA SER A 592 25.07 -5.75 16.43
C SER A 592 24.20 -6.93 16.86
N VAL A 593 24.71 -8.16 16.84
CA VAL A 593 23.91 -9.37 17.13
C VAL A 593 23.23 -9.30 18.50
N ALA A 594 23.95 -8.87 19.54
CA ALA A 594 23.40 -8.75 20.89
C ALA A 594 22.28 -7.68 20.96
N ALA A 595 22.52 -6.49 20.41
CA ALA A 595 21.53 -5.42 20.39
C ALA A 595 20.30 -5.76 19.53
N CYS A 596 20.48 -6.44 18.39
CA CYS A 596 19.38 -6.96 17.58
C CYS A 596 18.55 -8.00 18.36
N ARG A 597 19.21 -8.87 19.14
CA ARG A 597 18.52 -9.86 20.00
C ARG A 597 17.64 -9.17 21.03
N GLU A 598 18.17 -8.13 21.67
CA GLU A 598 17.43 -7.31 22.63
C GLU A 598 16.24 -6.63 21.94
N VAL A 599 16.45 -5.87 20.86
CA VAL A 599 15.34 -5.22 20.14
C VAL A 599 14.26 -6.22 19.71
N PHE A 600 14.66 -7.40 19.21
CA PHE A 600 13.72 -8.47 18.85
C PHE A 600 12.94 -9.00 20.07
N LEU A 601 13.61 -9.16 21.22
CA LEU A 601 12.98 -9.62 22.45
C LEU A 601 11.98 -8.59 23.01
N ALA A 602 12.27 -7.29 22.90
CA ALA A 602 11.32 -6.23 23.26
C ALA A 602 10.07 -6.29 22.37
N GLN A 603 10.24 -6.51 21.07
CA GLN A 603 9.12 -6.66 20.13
C GLN A 603 8.22 -7.85 20.51
N CYS A 604 8.81 -9.01 20.85
CA CYS A 604 8.06 -10.18 21.31
C CYS A 604 7.32 -9.94 22.64
N ALA A 605 7.98 -9.29 23.60
CA ALA A 605 7.40 -9.03 24.92
C ALA A 605 6.21 -8.04 24.85
N VAL A 606 6.38 -6.92 24.13
CA VAL A 606 5.28 -5.98 23.86
C VAL A 606 4.15 -6.69 23.10
N GLY A 607 4.47 -7.64 22.22
CA GLY A 607 3.46 -8.38 21.45
C GLY A 607 2.64 -9.32 22.31
N THR A 608 3.27 -9.95 23.29
CA THR A 608 2.57 -10.77 24.27
C THR A 608 1.61 -9.93 25.12
N LEU A 609 2.04 -8.73 25.56
CA LEU A 609 1.14 -7.81 26.27
C LEU A 609 -0.04 -7.36 25.41
N ALA A 610 0.21 -7.07 24.13
CA ALA A 610 -0.85 -6.74 23.18
C ALA A 610 -1.86 -7.89 23.08
N ASP A 611 -1.41 -9.14 22.94
CA ASP A 611 -2.29 -10.31 22.89
C ASP A 611 -3.11 -10.50 24.18
N ASP A 612 -2.51 -10.26 25.35
CA ASP A 612 -3.21 -10.32 26.63
C ASP A 612 -4.30 -9.23 26.75
N ILE A 613 -4.01 -7.98 26.36
CA ILE A 613 -5.01 -6.89 26.30
C ILE A 613 -6.16 -7.27 25.39
N VAL A 614 -5.84 -7.82 24.22
CA VAL A 614 -6.84 -8.23 23.25
C VAL A 614 -7.69 -9.39 23.76
N ALA A 615 -7.09 -10.38 24.43
CA ALA A 615 -7.82 -11.50 25.03
C ALA A 615 -8.80 -11.02 26.12
N ASP A 616 -8.41 -10.01 26.89
CA ASP A 616 -9.28 -9.37 27.87
C ASP A 616 -10.47 -8.68 27.21
N TYR A 617 -10.26 -7.93 26.11
CA TYR A 617 -11.34 -7.33 25.35
C TYR A 617 -12.31 -8.35 24.76
N GLN A 618 -11.79 -9.49 24.30
CA GLN A 618 -12.63 -10.60 23.84
C GLN A 618 -13.46 -11.20 24.98
N THR A 619 -12.86 -11.37 26.16
CA THR A 619 -13.54 -11.86 27.37
C THR A 619 -14.67 -10.92 27.80
N VAL A 620 -14.41 -9.60 27.84
CA VAL A 620 -15.45 -8.59 28.11
C VAL A 620 -16.55 -8.65 27.05
N GLY A 621 -16.19 -8.71 25.76
CA GLY A 621 -17.15 -8.83 24.66
C GLY A 621 -18.06 -10.05 24.82
N GLN A 622 -17.49 -11.21 25.17
CA GLN A 622 -18.24 -12.45 25.43
C GLN A 622 -19.18 -12.34 26.62
N ALA A 623 -18.78 -11.69 27.71
CA ALA A 623 -19.65 -11.48 28.88
C ALA A 623 -20.90 -10.66 28.51
N VAL A 624 -20.78 -9.68 27.61
CA VAL A 624 -21.89 -8.81 27.19
C VAL A 624 -22.83 -9.46 26.15
N ILE A 625 -22.34 -10.41 25.33
CA ILE A 625 -23.15 -11.04 24.26
C ILE A 625 -23.50 -12.52 24.51
N GLY A 626 -22.85 -13.17 25.46
CA GLY A 626 -23.07 -14.57 25.85
C GLY A 626 -24.29 -14.74 26.76
N LYS A 627 -24.58 -15.97 27.18
CA LYS A 627 -25.78 -16.32 27.98
C LYS A 627 -25.68 -15.94 29.47
N GLU A 628 -24.82 -14.98 29.81
CA GLU A 628 -24.48 -14.63 31.19
C GLU A 628 -25.41 -13.56 31.78
N ASN A 629 -25.30 -13.34 33.10
CA ASN A 629 -26.06 -12.31 33.80
C ASN A 629 -25.69 -10.89 33.30
N TYR A 630 -24.46 -10.68 32.84
CA TYR A 630 -24.00 -9.39 32.33
C TYR A 630 -24.70 -8.97 31.04
N GLN A 631 -24.94 -9.89 30.11
CA GLN A 631 -25.76 -9.63 28.92
C GLN A 631 -27.16 -9.13 29.31
N LYS A 632 -27.82 -9.77 30.27
CA LYS A 632 -29.16 -9.37 30.70
C LYS A 632 -29.17 -7.96 31.29
N ALA A 633 -28.14 -7.62 32.06
CA ALA A 633 -27.98 -6.29 32.62
C ALA A 633 -27.80 -5.23 31.52
N VAL A 634 -26.89 -5.47 30.56
CA VAL A 634 -26.67 -4.54 29.43
C VAL A 634 -27.91 -4.42 28.57
N ASN A 635 -28.59 -5.53 28.25
CA ASN A 635 -29.85 -5.50 27.49
C ASN A 635 -30.94 -4.70 28.22
N CYS A 636 -31.01 -4.76 29.54
CA CYS A 636 -31.96 -3.95 30.31
C CYS A 636 -31.68 -2.45 30.14
N VAL A 637 -30.41 -2.03 30.16
CA VAL A 637 -30.03 -0.64 29.87
C VAL A 637 -30.40 -0.24 28.44
N LEU A 638 -30.10 -1.10 27.45
CA LEU A 638 -30.45 -0.86 26.05
C LEU A 638 -31.96 -0.78 25.84
N GLU A 639 -32.76 -1.62 26.51
CA GLU A 639 -34.21 -1.58 26.47
C GLU A 639 -34.77 -0.28 27.06
N ILE A 640 -34.16 0.26 28.11
CA ILE A 640 -34.54 1.58 28.65
C ILE A 640 -34.24 2.68 27.64
N ILE A 641 -33.10 2.61 26.95
CA ILE A 641 -32.75 3.56 25.88
C ILE A 641 -33.74 3.45 24.72
N ASP A 642 -34.01 2.23 24.24
CA ASP A 642 -34.87 1.96 23.09
C ASP A 642 -36.36 2.25 23.37
N ASN A 643 -36.84 2.05 24.61
CA ASN A 643 -38.24 2.25 24.99
C ASN A 643 -38.53 3.63 25.65
N GLY A 644 -37.55 4.19 26.35
CA GLY A 644 -37.78 5.17 27.43
C GLY A 644 -37.65 6.64 27.07
N TYR A 645 -37.10 7.01 25.90
CA TYR A 645 -36.89 8.42 25.53
C TYR A 645 -37.57 8.79 24.19
N SER A 646 -38.77 8.27 23.99
CA SER A 646 -39.64 8.45 22.82
C SER A 646 -40.25 9.87 22.66
N LYS A 647 -39.58 10.92 23.16
CA LYS A 647 -39.82 12.31 22.78
C LYS A 647 -38.52 12.89 22.19
N PRO A 648 -38.53 13.43 20.95
CA PRO A 648 -37.39 14.12 20.32
C PRO A 648 -36.85 15.36 21.06
N ILE A 649 -37.23 15.56 22.32
CA ILE A 649 -36.86 16.72 23.14
C ILE A 649 -35.63 16.39 24.02
N ALA A 650 -35.21 15.12 24.11
CA ALA A 650 -34.17 14.66 25.02
C ALA A 650 -32.89 14.12 24.34
N GLY A 651 -32.71 14.27 23.02
CA GLY A 651 -31.54 13.78 22.27
C GLY A 651 -31.63 12.32 21.80
N THR A 652 -30.66 11.90 20.98
CA THR A 652 -30.64 10.59 20.31
C THR A 652 -29.43 9.76 20.77
N TYR A 653 -29.68 8.57 21.31
CA TYR A 653 -28.63 7.58 21.61
C TYR A 653 -28.46 6.63 20.43
N TYR A 654 -27.25 6.44 19.93
CA TYR A 654 -26.98 5.55 18.80
C TYR A 654 -25.71 4.71 18.99
N ARG A 655 -25.73 3.52 18.37
CA ARG A 655 -24.67 2.49 18.51
C ARG A 655 -23.60 2.66 17.41
N THR A 656 -22.32 2.65 17.76
CA THR A 656 -21.18 2.77 16.81
C THR A 656 -20.13 1.67 16.93
N GLY A 657 -19.94 1.13 18.14
CA GLY A 657 -19.00 0.02 18.36
C GLY A 657 -19.59 -1.35 18.01
N TRP A 658 -19.17 -2.37 18.75
CA TRP A 658 -19.59 -3.75 18.54
C TRP A 658 -21.10 -3.97 18.51
N LEU A 659 -21.89 -3.22 19.30
CA LEU A 659 -23.36 -3.30 19.24
C LEU A 659 -23.94 -2.77 17.94
N GLY A 660 -23.36 -1.71 17.37
CA GLY A 660 -23.78 -1.20 16.06
C GLY A 660 -23.51 -2.24 14.99
N LEU A 661 -22.31 -2.83 15.02
CA LEU A 661 -21.94 -3.93 14.14
C LEU A 661 -22.88 -5.14 14.30
N LEU A 662 -23.19 -5.54 15.52
CA LEU A 662 -24.11 -6.64 15.84
C LEU A 662 -25.53 -6.38 15.34
N ALA A 663 -26.02 -5.14 15.48
CA ALA A 663 -27.32 -4.76 14.97
C ALA A 663 -27.39 -4.88 13.44
N GLN A 664 -26.39 -4.34 12.74
CA GLN A 664 -26.30 -4.40 11.28
C GLN A 664 -26.11 -5.84 10.78
N ALA A 665 -25.22 -6.62 11.40
CA ALA A 665 -24.97 -8.02 11.04
C ALA A 665 -26.21 -8.89 11.21
N ARG A 666 -26.96 -8.72 12.30
CA ARG A 666 -28.24 -9.40 12.50
C ARG A 666 -29.28 -8.99 11.45
N HIS A 667 -29.33 -7.71 11.09
CA HIS A 667 -30.25 -7.21 10.08
C HIS A 667 -30.02 -7.87 8.70
N VAL A 668 -28.77 -8.12 8.34
CA VAL A 668 -28.40 -8.79 7.07
C VAL A 668 -28.19 -10.30 7.17
N GLY A 669 -28.45 -10.91 8.33
CA GLY A 669 -28.30 -12.35 8.55
C GLY A 669 -26.86 -12.87 8.51
N VAL A 670 -25.88 -12.07 8.97
CA VAL A 670 -24.46 -12.42 9.03
C VAL A 670 -24.03 -12.70 10.47
N THR A 671 -23.25 -13.77 10.67
CA THR A 671 -22.57 -14.04 11.93
C THR A 671 -21.25 -13.29 11.97
N ILE A 672 -21.00 -12.54 13.05
CA ILE A 672 -19.76 -11.78 13.17
C ILE A 672 -18.63 -12.71 13.63
N PRO A 673 -17.45 -12.69 12.98
CA PRO A 673 -16.27 -13.37 13.48
C PRO A 673 -15.90 -12.86 14.87
N MET A 674 -15.54 -13.77 15.78
CA MET A 674 -15.12 -13.39 17.14
C MET A 674 -13.84 -12.53 17.13
N GLN A 675 -13.03 -12.60 16.07
CA GLN A 675 -11.85 -11.76 15.90
C GLN A 675 -12.19 -10.29 15.60
N SER A 676 -13.41 -10.01 15.12
CA SER A 676 -13.90 -8.65 14.86
C SER A 676 -14.50 -7.98 16.11
N ALA A 677 -14.52 -8.70 17.25
CA ALA A 677 -15.00 -8.25 18.57
C ALA A 677 -14.22 -7.01 19.07
N PRO A 678 -14.68 -6.30 20.13
CA PRO A 678 -14.42 -4.87 20.33
C PRO A 678 -12.96 -4.59 20.67
N LEU A 679 -12.13 -4.44 19.65
CA LEU A 679 -10.71 -4.12 19.78
C LEU A 679 -10.44 -2.62 19.68
N LEU A 680 -11.44 -1.85 19.26
CA LEU A 680 -11.28 -0.46 18.86
C LEU A 680 -12.49 0.37 19.30
N GLY A 681 -12.53 0.69 20.59
CA GLY A 681 -13.63 1.48 21.18
C GLY A 681 -13.95 1.14 22.64
N GLY A 682 -13.35 0.08 23.20
CA GLY A 682 -13.72 -0.45 24.50
C GLY A 682 -15.15 -0.98 24.57
N SER A 683 -15.42 -1.73 25.62
CA SER A 683 -16.72 -1.96 26.26
C SER A 683 -17.89 -1.27 25.55
N VAL A 684 -18.47 -1.97 24.58
CA VAL A 684 -19.70 -1.63 23.85
C VAL A 684 -20.08 -0.14 23.89
N GLU A 685 -19.73 0.60 22.83
CA GLU A 685 -19.87 2.05 22.80
C GLU A 685 -21.22 2.52 22.20
N LEU A 686 -21.86 3.48 22.90
CA LEU A 686 -22.95 4.31 22.38
C LEU A 686 -22.56 5.79 22.45
N TYR A 687 -23.07 6.56 21.48
CA TYR A 687 -23.01 8.02 21.52
C TYR A 687 -24.39 8.60 21.80
N TYR A 688 -24.39 9.80 22.39
CA TYR A 688 -25.54 10.64 22.64
C TYR A 688 -25.43 11.95 21.86
N ARG A 689 -26.28 12.09 20.84
CA ARG A 689 -26.45 13.33 20.08
C ARG A 689 -27.46 14.23 20.80
N ALA A 690 -27.00 15.39 21.26
CA ALA A 690 -27.84 16.33 21.98
C ALA A 690 -28.83 17.03 21.04
N GLU A 691 -30.13 17.01 21.40
CA GLU A 691 -31.22 17.71 20.68
C GLU A 691 -32.00 18.65 21.61
N GLY A 692 -31.33 19.23 22.61
CA GLY A 692 -31.91 20.19 23.55
C GLY A 692 -31.55 19.94 25.02
N THR A 693 -31.25 18.68 25.37
CA THR A 693 -30.77 18.30 26.72
C THR A 693 -29.25 18.16 26.71
N LYS A 694 -28.59 18.64 27.78
CA LYS A 694 -27.15 18.46 27.95
C LYS A 694 -26.82 17.02 28.29
N ALA A 695 -25.68 16.53 27.82
CA ALA A 695 -25.26 15.14 28.06
C ALA A 695 -25.20 14.78 29.55
N GLU A 696 -24.75 15.68 30.41
CA GLU A 696 -24.71 15.50 31.87
C GLU A 696 -26.10 15.17 32.44
N GLU A 697 -27.09 15.99 32.10
CA GLU A 697 -28.48 15.80 32.55
C GLU A 697 -29.09 14.51 31.99
N ALA A 698 -28.82 14.21 30.71
CA ALA A 698 -29.30 13.00 30.07
C ALA A 698 -28.69 11.73 30.71
N PHE A 699 -27.41 11.77 31.07
CA PHE A 699 -26.72 10.65 31.69
C PHE A 699 -27.14 10.45 33.15
N ASP A 700 -27.35 11.51 33.92
CA ASP A 700 -27.87 11.40 35.29
C ASP A 700 -29.27 10.75 35.32
N GLN A 701 -30.16 11.19 34.42
CA GLN A 701 -31.51 10.61 34.30
C GLN A 701 -31.45 9.13 33.89
N LEU A 702 -30.59 8.79 32.93
CA LEU A 702 -30.41 7.40 32.49
C LEU A 702 -29.78 6.54 33.60
N ALA A 703 -28.79 7.05 34.34
CA ALA A 703 -28.17 6.36 35.47
C ALA A 703 -29.21 5.98 36.53
N GLN A 704 -30.10 6.90 36.88
CA GLN A 704 -31.14 6.66 37.87
C GLN A 704 -32.16 5.59 37.42
N ALA A 705 -32.62 5.68 36.17
CA ALA A 705 -33.57 4.73 35.61
C ALA A 705 -32.97 3.34 35.44
N ALA A 706 -31.77 3.27 34.85
CA ALA A 706 -31.06 2.01 34.60
C ALA A 706 -30.55 1.36 35.88
N GLY A 707 -30.02 2.14 36.83
CA GLY A 707 -29.50 1.63 38.10
C GLY A 707 -30.53 0.85 38.91
N THR A 708 -31.78 1.31 38.92
CA THR A 708 -32.90 0.58 39.56
C THR A 708 -33.18 -0.75 38.85
N ALA A 709 -33.20 -0.74 37.52
CA ALA A 709 -33.56 -1.90 36.72
C ALA A 709 -32.48 -3.00 36.74
N VAL A 710 -31.21 -2.61 36.85
CA VAL A 710 -30.08 -3.55 36.91
C VAL A 710 -29.66 -3.95 38.32
N ALA A 711 -30.31 -3.43 39.37
CA ALA A 711 -29.92 -3.63 40.77
C ALA A 711 -29.78 -5.11 41.18
N GLN A 712 -30.55 -5.99 40.53
CA GLN A 712 -30.58 -7.45 40.69
C GLN A 712 -29.40 -8.20 40.04
N TYR A 713 -28.61 -7.52 39.20
CA TYR A 713 -27.43 -8.06 38.54
C TYR A 713 -26.15 -7.56 39.24
N ASP A 714 -25.01 -8.21 38.95
CA ASP A 714 -23.71 -7.85 39.52
C ASP A 714 -23.05 -6.66 38.81
N VAL A 715 -23.83 -5.61 38.56
CA VAL A 715 -23.39 -4.39 37.88
C VAL A 715 -23.86 -3.13 38.59
N THR A 716 -23.22 -2.02 38.27
CA THR A 716 -23.66 -0.65 38.57
C THR A 716 -23.78 0.15 37.28
N VAL A 717 -24.56 1.24 37.34
CA VAL A 717 -24.69 2.22 36.26
C VAL A 717 -24.39 3.58 36.85
N ASP A 718 -23.27 4.17 36.46
CA ASP A 718 -22.74 5.36 37.09
C ASP A 718 -22.49 6.44 36.03
N ALA A 719 -22.94 7.67 36.32
CA ALA A 719 -22.51 8.84 35.57
C ALA A 719 -21.13 9.25 36.08
N VAL A 720 -20.15 9.30 35.18
CA VAL A 720 -18.74 9.54 35.49
C VAL A 720 -18.19 10.63 34.57
N ASN A 721 -17.01 11.14 34.93
CA ASN A 721 -16.24 12.00 34.05
C ASN A 721 -15.01 11.24 33.53
N ILE A 722 -14.91 11.08 32.21
CA ILE A 722 -13.78 10.42 31.55
C ILE A 722 -13.03 11.48 30.75
N ALA A 723 -11.78 11.74 31.13
CA ALA A 723 -10.90 12.72 30.47
C ALA A 723 -11.53 14.13 30.30
N GLY A 724 -12.31 14.59 31.28
CA GLY A 724 -12.95 15.91 31.25
C GLY A 724 -14.32 15.92 30.58
N GLN A 725 -14.80 14.80 30.03
CA GLN A 725 -16.12 14.70 29.41
C GLN A 725 -17.10 13.85 30.23
N PRO A 726 -18.40 14.22 30.28
CA PRO A 726 -19.41 13.38 30.91
C PRO A 726 -19.53 12.06 30.15
N ALA A 727 -19.73 10.97 30.88
CA ALA A 727 -19.99 9.65 30.32
C ALA A 727 -20.90 8.86 31.27
N LEU A 728 -21.62 7.89 30.74
CA LEU A 728 -22.30 6.88 31.53
C LEU A 728 -21.56 5.55 31.36
N VAL A 729 -21.27 4.86 32.47
CA VAL A 729 -20.64 3.54 32.44
C VAL A 729 -21.53 2.50 33.09
N VAL A 730 -21.65 1.34 32.47
CA VAL A 730 -22.14 0.12 33.12
C VAL A 730 -20.92 -0.73 33.44
N GLN A 731 -20.72 -1.05 34.72
CA GLN A 731 -19.54 -1.78 35.16
C GLN A 731 -19.90 -2.88 36.15
N THR A 732 -19.06 -3.90 36.26
CA THR A 732 -19.24 -4.98 37.23
C THR A 732 -18.98 -4.48 38.66
N ARG A 733 -19.66 -5.06 39.65
CA ARG A 733 -19.37 -4.77 41.08
C ARG A 733 -18.14 -5.52 41.58
N ASN A 734 -17.86 -6.68 40.97
CA ASN A 734 -16.73 -7.53 41.27
C ASN A 734 -15.85 -7.70 40.02
N PRO A 735 -14.57 -8.09 40.18
CA PRO A 735 -13.72 -8.39 39.03
C PRO A 735 -14.35 -9.41 38.09
N LEU A 736 -14.35 -9.12 36.79
CA LEU A 736 -14.77 -10.09 35.78
C LEU A 736 -13.75 -11.24 35.74
N LEU A 737 -14.23 -12.47 35.89
CA LEU A 737 -13.37 -13.65 35.86
C LEU A 737 -12.81 -13.88 34.46
N GLY A 738 -11.55 -14.34 34.39
CA GLY A 738 -10.88 -14.67 33.14
C GLY A 738 -10.05 -13.55 32.52
N LEU A 739 -10.08 -12.34 33.11
CA LEU A 739 -9.19 -11.25 32.70
C LEU A 739 -7.76 -11.46 33.18
N LYS A 740 -6.79 -11.12 32.33
CA LYS A 740 -5.36 -11.02 32.64
C LYS A 740 -5.08 -9.77 33.46
N ILE A 741 -5.54 -8.62 32.97
CA ILE A 741 -5.46 -7.33 33.62
C ILE A 741 -6.68 -7.21 34.53
N THR A 742 -6.54 -7.71 35.75
CA THR A 742 -7.65 -7.77 36.71
C THR A 742 -7.88 -6.41 37.36
N GLU A 743 -8.94 -5.71 36.95
CA GLU A 743 -9.44 -4.52 37.63
C GLU A 743 -10.55 -4.85 38.65
N ALA A 744 -10.73 -4.00 39.65
CA ALA A 744 -11.76 -4.19 40.68
C ALA A 744 -13.20 -4.16 40.13
N SER A 745 -13.42 -3.35 39.08
CA SER A 745 -14.71 -3.16 38.42
C SER A 745 -14.51 -3.03 36.91
N THR A 746 -15.03 -3.98 36.14
CA THR A 746 -14.86 -4.05 34.69
C THR A 746 -15.99 -3.31 33.97
N VAL A 747 -15.65 -2.35 33.11
CA VAL A 747 -16.66 -1.64 32.30
C VAL A 747 -17.14 -2.53 31.16
N LEU A 748 -18.46 -2.66 31.07
CA LEU A 748 -19.19 -3.48 30.09
C LEU A 748 -19.81 -2.64 28.96
N LEU A 749 -20.26 -1.42 29.28
CA LEU A 749 -20.91 -0.48 28.36
C LEU A 749 -20.44 0.94 28.68
N VAL A 750 -20.18 1.75 27.65
CA VAL A 750 -19.89 3.18 27.79
C VAL A 750 -20.79 3.99 26.88
N ILE A 751 -21.38 5.05 27.42
CA ILE A 751 -22.15 6.05 26.67
C ILE A 751 -21.45 7.40 26.79
N ARG A 752 -21.22 8.07 25.66
CA ARG A 752 -20.51 9.36 25.58
C ARG A 752 -21.31 10.40 24.80
N PRO A 753 -21.09 11.69 25.03
CA PRO A 753 -21.61 12.71 24.13
C PRO A 753 -21.02 12.49 22.74
N GLU A 754 -21.83 12.74 21.71
CA GLU A 754 -21.32 12.86 20.35
C GLU A 754 -20.29 14.00 20.31
N PRO A 755 -19.06 13.75 19.84
CA PRO A 755 -18.04 14.79 19.73
C PRO A 755 -18.49 15.87 18.75
N LEU A 756 -18.32 17.14 19.14
CA LEU A 756 -18.76 18.31 18.37
C LEU A 756 -18.06 18.44 17.01
N ASP A 757 -16.81 17.98 16.94
CA ASP A 757 -15.97 18.01 15.75
C ASP A 757 -15.23 16.67 15.59
N GLY A 758 -15.00 16.25 14.35
CA GLY A 758 -14.09 15.16 14.00
C GLY A 758 -14.74 13.92 13.39
N PRO A 759 -13.94 13.02 12.80
CA PRO A 759 -14.42 11.83 12.09
C PRO A 759 -14.95 10.71 13.01
N THR A 760 -15.13 10.93 14.30
CA THR A 760 -15.43 9.85 15.27
C THR A 760 -16.92 9.58 15.48
N HIS A 761 -17.81 10.41 14.92
CA HIS A 761 -19.26 10.23 15.01
C HIS A 761 -19.89 9.73 13.69
N ALA A 762 -21.16 9.33 13.73
CA ALA A 762 -21.87 8.83 12.56
C ALA A 762 -22.70 9.94 11.92
N SER A 763 -22.47 10.22 10.64
CA SER A 763 -23.23 11.24 9.91
C SER A 763 -24.67 10.82 9.63
N VAL A 764 -24.89 9.53 9.38
CA VAL A 764 -26.18 8.92 9.09
C VAL A 764 -26.48 7.84 10.11
N LEU A 765 -27.73 7.80 10.57
CA LEU A 765 -28.22 6.82 11.54
C LEU A 765 -29.29 5.94 10.88
N ASP A 766 -29.21 4.63 11.13
CA ASP A 766 -30.23 3.64 10.76
C ASP A 766 -31.09 3.29 11.97
N PHE A 767 -32.37 2.99 11.70
CA PHE A 767 -33.34 2.57 12.71
C PHE A 767 -33.67 1.09 12.54
N LEU A 768 -33.05 0.23 13.36
CA LEU A 768 -33.15 -1.22 13.26
C LEU A 768 -33.80 -1.80 14.52
N ASN A 769 -34.93 -2.49 14.36
CA ASN A 769 -35.63 -3.19 15.44
C ASN A 769 -35.87 -2.32 16.70
N ARG A 770 -36.31 -1.07 16.52
CA ARG A 770 -36.54 -0.03 17.56
C ARG A 770 -35.29 0.59 18.18
N GLY A 771 -34.09 0.15 17.82
CA GLY A 771 -32.84 0.80 18.23
C GLY A 771 -32.24 1.66 17.13
N VAL A 772 -31.43 2.64 17.52
CA VAL A 772 -30.69 3.52 16.61
C VAL A 772 -29.24 3.07 16.53
N THR A 773 -28.70 2.97 15.31
CA THR A 773 -27.30 2.61 15.06
C THR A 773 -26.71 3.55 14.03
N ALA A 774 -25.39 3.70 14.04
CA ALA A 774 -24.69 4.28 12.90
C ALA A 774 -25.03 3.48 11.63
N SER A 775 -25.15 4.21 10.52
CA SER A 775 -25.33 3.60 9.21
C SER A 775 -24.17 2.64 8.92
N ILE A 776 -24.41 1.60 8.12
CA ILE A 776 -23.33 0.67 7.81
C ILE A 776 -22.14 1.36 7.12
N ARG A 777 -22.40 2.42 6.33
CA ARG A 777 -21.35 3.22 5.67
C ARG A 777 -20.50 3.99 6.69
N ASP A 778 -21.16 4.60 7.68
CA ASP A 778 -20.44 5.25 8.78
C ASP A 778 -19.68 4.22 9.63
N LEU A 779 -20.24 3.03 9.89
CA LEU A 779 -19.53 1.98 10.60
C LEU A 779 -18.27 1.53 9.84
N SER A 780 -18.35 1.31 8.52
CA SER A 780 -17.17 0.98 7.71
C SER A 780 -16.08 2.05 7.88
N ARG A 781 -16.44 3.32 7.74
CA ARG A 781 -15.51 4.44 7.92
C ARG A 781 -14.92 4.48 9.33
N LEU A 782 -15.76 4.39 10.37
CA LEU A 782 -15.35 4.44 11.77
C LEU A 782 -14.39 3.30 12.13
N TYR A 783 -14.64 2.08 11.66
CA TYR A 783 -13.75 0.95 11.91
C TYR A 783 -12.42 1.12 11.18
N THR A 784 -12.41 1.58 9.92
CA THR A 784 -11.17 1.89 9.21
C THR A 784 -10.40 3.02 9.91
N ASP A 785 -11.08 4.09 10.33
CA ASP A 785 -10.48 5.22 11.05
C ASP A 785 -9.84 4.79 12.37
N ARG A 786 -10.47 3.88 13.11
CA ARG A 786 -9.93 3.40 14.40
C ARG A 786 -8.77 2.44 14.21
N ALA A 787 -8.83 1.57 13.20
CA ALA A 787 -7.70 0.71 12.86
C ALA A 787 -6.50 1.56 12.43
N ALA A 788 -6.73 2.61 11.64
CA ALA A 788 -5.71 3.54 11.19
C ALA A 788 -5.17 4.48 12.28
N SER A 789 -5.87 4.62 13.41
CA SER A 789 -5.36 5.35 14.58
C SER A 789 -4.60 4.43 15.55
N SER A 790 -4.57 3.13 15.28
CA SER A 790 -3.89 2.19 16.17
C SER A 790 -2.38 2.23 15.91
N GLU A 791 -1.60 2.46 16.96
CA GLU A 791 -0.14 2.53 16.91
C GLU A 791 0.52 1.16 17.09
N ASP A 792 -0.07 0.23 17.85
CA ASP A 792 0.42 -1.14 17.99
C ASP A 792 -0.03 -2.00 16.80
N PHE A 793 0.91 -2.79 16.27
CA PHE A 793 0.69 -3.66 15.13
C PHE A 793 -0.45 -4.66 15.32
N LEU A 794 -0.53 -5.34 16.47
CA LEU A 794 -1.50 -6.40 16.66
C LEU A 794 -2.92 -5.82 16.76
N ILE A 795 -3.07 -4.72 17.49
CA ILE A 795 -4.33 -4.00 17.63
C ILE A 795 -4.77 -3.46 16.26
N ARG A 796 -3.86 -2.80 15.54
CA ARG A 796 -4.08 -2.33 14.15
C ARG A 796 -4.48 -3.46 13.20
N SER A 797 -3.76 -4.57 13.22
CA SER A 797 -3.98 -5.74 12.36
C SER A 797 -5.36 -6.36 12.59
N ARG A 798 -5.76 -6.57 13.85
CA ARG A 798 -7.11 -7.05 14.15
C ARG A 798 -8.19 -6.01 13.84
N GLY A 799 -7.87 -4.73 14.06
CA GLY A 799 -8.70 -3.61 13.65
C GLY A 799 -8.98 -3.58 12.15
N ARG A 800 -7.95 -3.83 11.34
CA ARG A 800 -8.03 -3.95 9.89
C ARG A 800 -8.95 -5.08 9.49
N HIS A 801 -8.80 -6.28 10.06
CA HIS A 801 -9.71 -7.41 9.81
C HIS A 801 -11.16 -7.08 10.19
N ALA A 802 -11.38 -6.33 11.27
CA ALA A 802 -12.72 -5.88 11.65
C ALA A 802 -13.29 -4.88 10.63
N ALA A 803 -12.50 -3.89 10.21
CA ALA A 803 -12.88 -2.89 9.21
C ALA A 803 -13.21 -3.54 7.85
N GLU A 804 -12.38 -4.50 7.42
CA GLU A 804 -12.61 -5.34 6.25
C GLU A 804 -13.94 -6.09 6.37
N PHE A 805 -14.21 -6.77 7.48
CA PHE A 805 -15.49 -7.45 7.70
C PHE A 805 -16.69 -6.49 7.59
N VAL A 806 -16.62 -5.30 8.22
CA VAL A 806 -17.72 -4.31 8.15
C VAL A 806 -17.94 -3.84 6.72
N LEU A 807 -16.86 -3.49 6.03
CA LEU A 807 -16.91 -3.02 4.66
C LEU A 807 -17.44 -4.15 3.74
N LEU A 808 -17.03 -5.39 3.92
CA LEU A 808 -17.06 -6.36 2.83
C LEU A 808 -18.15 -7.39 3.02
N ASP A 809 -18.33 -7.89 4.23
CA ASP A 809 -19.38 -8.86 4.54
C ASP A 809 -20.72 -8.21 4.85
N LEU A 810 -20.72 -6.99 5.40
CA LEU A 810 -21.95 -6.31 5.80
C LEU A 810 -22.44 -5.31 4.78
N LEU A 811 -21.68 -4.24 4.51
CA LEU A 811 -22.08 -3.23 3.52
C LEU A 811 -22.28 -3.88 2.14
N GLY A 812 -21.37 -4.77 1.73
CA GLY A 812 -21.47 -5.52 0.47
C GLY A 812 -22.73 -6.39 0.34
N ARG A 813 -23.35 -6.84 1.43
CA ARG A 813 -24.62 -7.60 1.40
C ARG A 813 -25.83 -6.69 1.34
N GLN A 814 -25.83 -5.57 2.07
CA GLN A 814 -26.94 -4.60 1.99
C GLN A 814 -27.10 -3.99 0.61
N LEU A 815 -26.00 -3.81 -0.13
CA LEU A 815 -26.06 -3.30 -1.50
C LEU A 815 -26.60 -4.31 -2.53
N LYS A 816 -26.72 -5.59 -2.16
CA LYS A 816 -27.24 -6.67 -3.02
C LYS A 816 -28.74 -6.94 -2.82
N THR A 817 -29.28 -6.55 -1.68
CA THR A 817 -30.71 -6.64 -1.31
C THR A 817 -31.41 -5.34 -1.65
#